data_AF-A0AAU6VQL2-F1
#
_entry.id   AF-A0AAU6VQL2-F1
#
_cell.length_a   1.000
_cell.length_b   1.000
_cell.length_c   1.000
_cell.angle_alpha   90.00
_cell.angle_beta   90.00
_cell.angle_gamma   90.00
#
_symmetry.space_group_name_H-M   'P 1'
#
loop_
_entity.id
_entity.type
_entity.pdbx_description
1 polymer ?
#
loop_
_entity_poly.entity_id
_entity_poly.type
_entity_poly.pdbx_seq_one_letter_code
_entity_poly.pdbx_strand_id
1 'polypeptide(L)'
;MERLFQPGLLTGLFLLIFSPLSSASELAHGPLTLPAGDNEQLSFFRDGEQLLAQIKGDNDSETLDSFPAATQVVAVFYQDLDGDEQREVLVMLKTGSELSIRGYGRDYSNWQWLQRLQPRLDRLAPSLKHFTVAEVRKQLKRWPPQQYLMTYDIDATDDANIRALLQGALESDGQLLGYRDEEGRAVKRAEQAYSYRLKYPVSIKEGQTAFFLTASFERLSFGIGEAEGFMVTEVAYQRDDIEGEAGRSGPLLGFTPTGGTWGGVTLSAYYQGGKLHGSWASYSPRNGRINAAGDYKNGLQQGEWIEADFDGRFWRGQYVDGKQQGLWKLESDYDETLSLGFANYKDGLLHGEYEELLADFGSDAEPTPTKIWLKGAYFDNKRHGPWIEDGNRVTYDHGLKDGLWVEMDGESELRTHYHQGKKQGLRQRLGRSGKLLLEENYLADQLDGQSRYFYASGQLKKLAQFKQGKQDGQQLYFHENGQLSSLYDYQAYQDKEGRWYEILQGQVLRYSEQGQLLEVQQYRDARAEGRWYRFDKQGQLERLQNFSQGLGQGMQASFSPHGISSFRTVEKGISIGDGYRFHRNGQLQEINFYCDYDGAATSNNLCGWQHSFYEDGQDACFRRLSYGYEQEYICYDREGRLLKSQELTAANKMVERRYINGKFHKEEPRISVYNRMINGEQVYNFNGARFDGVVIGIYHDGRYETLYRDGKKICGKQFDPQGKLKAGKDKCEF
;
A
#
# COMPACT_ATOMS: atom_id res chain seq x y z
N MET A 1 -0.78 -10.39 -52.52
CA MET A 1 -1.15 -10.98 -53.82
C MET A 1 -2.37 -10.23 -54.31
N GLU A 2 -2.21 -9.52 -55.44
CA GLU A 2 -3.24 -8.70 -56.09
C GLU A 2 -4.31 -9.54 -56.82
N ARG A 3 -5.40 -8.84 -57.19
CA ARG A 3 -6.44 -9.13 -58.21
C ARG A 3 -7.71 -9.80 -57.68
N LEU A 4 -8.91 -9.40 -58.05
CA LEU A 4 -9.46 -8.45 -59.03
C LEU A 4 -10.97 -8.38 -58.73
N PHE A 5 -11.62 -7.21 -58.74
CA PHE A 5 -12.98 -7.08 -59.27
C PHE A 5 -13.28 -5.59 -59.56
N GLN A 6 -13.45 -5.29 -60.85
CA GLN A 6 -14.08 -4.06 -61.34
C GLN A 6 -15.58 -4.30 -61.58
N PRO A 7 -16.41 -3.24 -61.56
CA PRO A 7 -17.86 -3.32 -61.73
C PRO A 7 -18.26 -3.23 -63.21
N GLY A 8 -19.24 -4.04 -63.61
CA GLY A 8 -19.90 -3.96 -64.91
C GLY A 8 -21.33 -3.47 -64.78
N LEU A 9 -21.57 -2.22 -65.17
CA LEU A 9 -22.91 -1.69 -65.48
C LEU A 9 -23.43 -2.36 -66.75
N LEU A 10 -24.65 -2.88 -66.71
CA LEU A 10 -25.52 -2.97 -67.89
C LEU A 10 -26.97 -2.79 -67.46
N THR A 11 -27.52 -1.69 -67.95
CA THR A 11 -28.88 -1.18 -67.82
C THR A 11 -29.91 -2.15 -68.41
N GLY A 12 -30.88 -2.56 -67.58
CA GLY A 12 -32.16 -3.11 -68.01
C GLY A 12 -33.29 -2.19 -67.55
N LEU A 13 -33.78 -1.36 -68.47
CA LEU A 13 -34.95 -0.49 -68.31
C LEU A 13 -36.18 -1.38 -67.99
N PHE A 14 -36.65 -1.40 -66.74
CA PHE A 14 -37.98 -1.89 -66.43
C PHE A 14 -38.98 -0.75 -66.62
N LEU A 15 -39.80 -0.87 -67.67
CA LEU A 15 -41.01 -0.10 -67.83
C LEU A 15 -41.93 -0.36 -66.62
N LEU A 16 -42.14 0.69 -65.83
CA LEU A 16 -43.22 0.81 -64.86
C LEU A 16 -44.56 0.73 -65.60
N ILE A 17 -45.14 -0.47 -65.67
CA ILE A 17 -46.58 -0.61 -65.87
C ILE A 17 -47.20 -0.41 -64.48
N PHE A 18 -47.69 0.80 -64.23
CA PHE A 18 -48.66 1.06 -63.17
C PHE A 18 -49.92 0.25 -63.48
N SER A 19 -50.14 -0.83 -62.74
CA SER A 19 -51.48 -1.36 -62.51
C SER A 19 -52.04 -0.67 -61.26
N PRO A 20 -53.07 0.18 -61.38
CA PRO A 20 -53.73 0.75 -60.22
C PRO A 20 -54.88 -0.17 -59.84
N LEU A 21 -54.72 -1.00 -58.82
CA LEU A 21 -55.85 -1.53 -58.05
C LEU A 21 -55.38 -1.92 -56.66
N SER A 22 -55.61 -0.99 -55.73
CA SER A 22 -55.89 -1.24 -54.33
C SER A 22 -56.70 -2.55 -54.18
N SER A 23 -56.08 -3.62 -53.69
CA SER A 23 -56.77 -4.45 -52.70
C SER A 23 -56.22 -4.02 -51.36
N ALA A 24 -56.97 -3.19 -50.64
CA ALA A 24 -56.72 -3.00 -49.23
C ALA A 24 -56.64 -4.38 -48.58
N SER A 25 -55.54 -4.67 -47.90
CA SER A 25 -55.37 -5.90 -47.12
C SER A 25 -56.60 -6.06 -46.21
N GLU A 26 -57.41 -7.09 -46.44
CA GLU A 26 -58.68 -7.26 -45.74
C GLU A 26 -58.41 -7.80 -44.33
N LEU A 27 -58.98 -7.16 -43.32
CA LEU A 27 -58.85 -7.61 -41.93
C LEU A 27 -59.57 -8.96 -41.75
N ALA A 28 -58.81 -10.03 -41.58
CA ALA A 28 -59.31 -11.39 -41.37
C ALA A 28 -59.71 -11.65 -39.91
N HIS A 29 -58.98 -11.07 -38.96
CA HIS A 29 -59.32 -11.09 -37.54
C HIS A 29 -58.83 -9.82 -36.87
N GLY A 30 -59.72 -9.21 -36.07
CA GLY A 30 -59.54 -7.88 -35.48
C GLY A 30 -58.45 -7.81 -34.39
N PRO A 31 -58.05 -6.58 -34.05
CA PRO A 31 -56.88 -6.33 -33.23
C PRO A 31 -57.08 -6.86 -31.81
N LEU A 32 -56.11 -7.66 -31.37
CA LEU A 32 -55.95 -8.04 -29.97
C LEU A 32 -54.88 -7.12 -29.36
N THR A 33 -55.27 -6.25 -28.42
CA THR A 33 -54.35 -5.33 -27.72
C THR A 33 -53.45 -6.10 -26.78
N LEU A 34 -52.16 -6.15 -27.08
CA LEU A 34 -51.16 -6.98 -26.42
C LEU A 34 -50.81 -6.46 -25.02
N PRO A 35 -50.60 -7.33 -24.02
CA PRO A 35 -50.50 -6.94 -22.61
C PRO A 35 -49.17 -6.29 -22.22
N ALA A 36 -48.10 -6.47 -23.02
CA ALA A 36 -46.73 -6.08 -22.70
C ALA A 36 -46.11 -5.06 -23.70
N GLY A 37 -46.88 -4.58 -24.68
CA GLY A 37 -46.43 -3.55 -25.62
C GLY A 37 -47.35 -2.34 -25.52
N ASP A 38 -46.82 -1.18 -25.14
CA ASP A 38 -47.58 0.07 -25.08
C ASP A 38 -48.29 0.30 -26.43
N ASN A 39 -49.62 0.13 -26.44
CA ASN A 39 -50.51 0.22 -27.62
C ASN A 39 -50.29 -0.79 -28.77
N GLU A 40 -49.47 -1.83 -28.61
CA GLU A 40 -49.30 -2.83 -29.66
C GLU A 40 -50.57 -3.67 -29.89
N GLN A 41 -50.90 -3.92 -31.17
CA GLN A 41 -52.06 -4.72 -31.55
C GLN A 41 -51.67 -5.83 -32.53
N LEU A 42 -52.00 -7.08 -32.19
CA LEU A 42 -51.91 -8.20 -33.12
C LEU A 42 -53.19 -8.28 -33.96
N SER A 43 -53.05 -8.15 -35.27
CA SER A 43 -54.13 -8.27 -36.25
C SER A 43 -53.77 -9.29 -37.33
N PHE A 44 -54.79 -9.86 -37.97
CA PHE A 44 -54.59 -10.80 -39.06
C PHE A 44 -55.17 -10.22 -40.34
N PHE A 45 -54.37 -10.16 -41.40
CA PHE A 45 -54.75 -9.58 -42.69
C PHE A 45 -54.66 -10.60 -43.81
N ARG A 46 -55.55 -10.46 -44.80
CA ARG A 46 -55.42 -11.11 -46.10
C ARG A 46 -54.60 -10.24 -47.02
N ASP A 47 -53.48 -10.78 -47.48
CA ASP A 47 -52.72 -10.23 -48.60
C ASP A 47 -52.73 -11.27 -49.73
N GLY A 48 -53.54 -11.00 -50.76
CA GLY A 48 -53.89 -12.01 -51.77
C GLY A 48 -54.54 -13.25 -51.15
N GLU A 49 -53.97 -14.44 -51.40
CA GLU A 49 -54.45 -15.71 -50.84
C GLU A 49 -53.87 -16.05 -49.46
N GLN A 50 -52.80 -15.37 -49.04
CA GLN A 50 -52.12 -15.65 -47.78
C GLN A 50 -52.79 -14.95 -46.59
N LEU A 51 -52.61 -15.53 -45.41
CA LEU A 51 -52.99 -14.92 -44.14
C LEU A 51 -51.71 -14.47 -43.43
N LEU A 52 -51.63 -13.19 -43.08
CA LEU A 52 -50.49 -12.60 -42.40
C LEU A 52 -50.87 -12.25 -40.96
N ALA A 53 -50.04 -12.62 -39.99
CA ALA A 53 -50.10 -12.08 -38.64
C ALA A 53 -49.24 -10.81 -38.59
N GLN A 54 -49.84 -9.67 -38.23
CA GLN A 54 -49.13 -8.40 -38.16
C GLN A 54 -49.29 -7.75 -36.79
N ILE A 55 -48.19 -7.22 -36.27
CA ILE A 55 -48.18 -6.39 -35.07
C ILE A 55 -48.09 -4.95 -35.50
N LYS A 56 -49.02 -4.13 -35.02
CA LYS A 56 -49.04 -2.70 -35.27
C LYS A 56 -48.68 -1.96 -33.97
N GLY A 57 -47.59 -1.20 -34.02
CA GLY A 57 -47.21 -0.24 -32.98
C GLY A 57 -47.63 1.19 -33.34
N ASP A 58 -47.13 2.17 -32.58
CA ASP A 58 -47.48 3.59 -32.75
C ASP A 58 -47.06 4.19 -34.10
N ASN A 59 -45.94 3.72 -34.69
CA ASN A 59 -45.37 4.30 -35.92
C ASN A 59 -45.13 3.31 -37.08
N ASP A 60 -45.09 1.99 -36.83
CA ASP A 60 -44.79 0.97 -37.85
C ASP A 60 -45.62 -0.32 -37.66
N SER A 61 -45.71 -1.14 -38.72
CA SER A 61 -46.33 -2.47 -38.71
C SER A 61 -45.34 -3.55 -39.14
N GLU A 62 -45.19 -4.59 -38.34
CA GLU A 62 -44.30 -5.72 -38.61
C GLU A 62 -45.10 -7.01 -38.87
N THR A 63 -44.68 -7.81 -39.85
CA THR A 63 -45.28 -9.14 -40.10
C THR A 63 -44.57 -10.18 -39.25
N LEU A 64 -45.31 -10.81 -38.34
CA LEU A 64 -44.82 -11.79 -37.35
C LEU A 64 -44.78 -13.22 -37.90
N ASP A 65 -45.75 -13.60 -38.72
CA ASP A 65 -45.87 -14.94 -39.31
C ASP A 65 -46.71 -14.87 -40.59
N SER A 66 -46.54 -15.86 -41.46
CA SER A 66 -47.31 -16.04 -42.68
C SER A 66 -47.85 -17.46 -42.75
N PHE A 67 -49.12 -17.59 -43.11
CA PHE A 67 -49.81 -18.88 -43.14
C PHE A 67 -50.21 -19.26 -44.57
N PRO A 68 -50.34 -20.58 -44.85
CA PRO A 68 -50.77 -21.07 -46.15
C PRO A 68 -52.10 -20.47 -46.63
N ALA A 69 -52.31 -20.53 -47.95
CA ALA A 69 -53.57 -20.11 -48.56
C ALA A 69 -54.78 -20.86 -47.96
N ALA A 70 -55.94 -20.18 -47.89
CA ALA A 70 -57.19 -20.67 -47.28
C ALA A 70 -57.19 -20.90 -45.75
N THR A 71 -56.13 -20.52 -45.03
CA THR A 71 -56.11 -20.55 -43.54
C THR A 71 -57.11 -19.57 -42.93
N GLN A 72 -57.98 -20.03 -42.01
CA GLN A 72 -58.95 -19.20 -41.28
C GLN A 72 -58.54 -19.09 -39.80
N VAL A 73 -58.66 -17.89 -39.21
CA VAL A 73 -58.52 -17.68 -37.77
C VAL A 73 -59.80 -18.11 -37.07
N VAL A 74 -59.72 -19.11 -36.21
CA VAL A 74 -60.83 -19.62 -35.40
C VAL A 74 -60.98 -18.82 -34.11
N ALA A 75 -59.87 -18.53 -33.44
CA ALA A 75 -59.84 -17.72 -32.23
C ALA A 75 -58.42 -17.20 -31.96
N VAL A 76 -58.33 -16.03 -31.32
CA VAL A 76 -57.09 -15.46 -30.77
C VAL A 76 -57.35 -15.19 -29.29
N PHE A 77 -56.50 -15.71 -28.39
CA PHE A 77 -56.71 -15.53 -26.96
C PHE A 77 -55.41 -15.59 -26.16
N TYR A 78 -55.46 -14.95 -24.99
CA TYR A 78 -54.41 -15.01 -24.00
C TYR A 78 -54.38 -16.32 -23.23
N GLN A 79 -53.17 -16.82 -23.03
CA GLN A 79 -52.85 -17.97 -22.21
C GLN A 79 -51.59 -17.65 -21.42
N ASP A 80 -51.62 -17.95 -20.12
CA ASP A 80 -50.44 -17.93 -19.25
C ASP A 80 -49.84 -19.35 -19.29
N LEU A 81 -48.63 -19.49 -19.81
CA LEU A 81 -47.94 -20.78 -19.98
C LEU A 81 -46.80 -21.01 -18.98
N ASP A 82 -46.32 -19.97 -18.31
CA ASP A 82 -45.12 -19.97 -17.47
C ASP A 82 -45.38 -19.55 -16.01
N GLY A 83 -46.58 -19.07 -15.70
CA GLY A 83 -47.04 -18.75 -14.35
C GLY A 83 -46.57 -17.39 -13.84
N ASP A 84 -46.26 -16.45 -14.74
CA ASP A 84 -45.68 -15.14 -14.43
C ASP A 84 -46.67 -13.95 -14.57
N GLU A 85 -47.94 -14.25 -14.85
CA GLU A 85 -49.03 -13.31 -15.15
C GLU A 85 -48.92 -12.55 -16.49
N GLN A 86 -47.76 -12.55 -17.14
CA GLN A 86 -47.67 -12.24 -18.57
C GLN A 86 -48.42 -13.32 -19.35
N ARG A 87 -48.90 -12.95 -20.53
CA ARG A 87 -49.77 -13.85 -21.30
C ARG A 87 -49.29 -13.97 -22.73
N GLU A 88 -48.87 -15.18 -23.07
CA GLU A 88 -48.67 -15.57 -24.46
C GLU A 88 -49.99 -15.53 -25.24
N VAL A 89 -49.85 -15.32 -26.54
CA VAL A 89 -50.98 -15.27 -27.46
C VAL A 89 -51.05 -16.59 -28.20
N LEU A 90 -52.17 -17.29 -28.05
CA LEU A 90 -52.47 -18.48 -28.84
C LEU A 90 -53.50 -18.16 -29.92
N VAL A 91 -53.22 -18.68 -31.11
CA VAL A 91 -54.02 -18.49 -32.31
C VAL A 91 -54.47 -19.84 -32.80
N MET A 92 -55.77 -20.08 -32.77
CA MET A 92 -56.38 -21.28 -33.32
C MET A 92 -56.68 -21.04 -34.79
N LEU A 93 -56.20 -21.94 -35.63
CA LEU A 93 -56.23 -21.82 -37.09
C LEU A 93 -56.88 -23.06 -37.69
N LYS A 94 -57.49 -22.87 -38.86
CA LYS A 94 -58.04 -23.95 -39.68
C LYS A 94 -57.66 -23.75 -41.14
N THR A 95 -56.94 -24.70 -41.73
CA THR A 95 -56.53 -24.66 -43.14
C THR A 95 -57.16 -25.85 -43.85
N GLY A 96 -58.24 -25.60 -44.61
CA GLY A 96 -59.06 -26.68 -45.16
C GLY A 96 -59.69 -27.56 -44.05
N SER A 97 -59.30 -28.83 -43.95
CA SER A 97 -59.74 -29.73 -42.87
C SER A 97 -58.77 -29.77 -41.68
N GLU A 98 -57.56 -29.23 -41.82
CA GLU A 98 -56.52 -29.29 -40.80
C GLU A 98 -56.72 -28.24 -39.71
N LEU A 99 -56.49 -28.65 -38.47
CA LEU A 99 -56.59 -27.81 -37.28
C LEU A 99 -55.18 -27.59 -36.72
N SER A 100 -54.82 -26.34 -36.44
CA SER A 100 -53.52 -25.99 -35.89
C SER A 100 -53.63 -24.89 -34.85
N ILE A 101 -52.65 -24.83 -33.95
CA ILE A 101 -52.55 -23.76 -32.95
C ILE A 101 -51.15 -23.17 -33.07
N ARG A 102 -51.04 -21.85 -33.20
CA ARG A 102 -49.79 -21.10 -33.19
C ARG A 102 -49.68 -20.33 -31.87
N GLY A 103 -48.49 -20.31 -31.27
CA GLY A 103 -48.22 -19.55 -30.06
C GLY A 103 -47.18 -18.46 -30.28
N TYR A 104 -47.39 -17.30 -29.66
CA TYR A 104 -46.47 -16.17 -29.67
C TYR A 104 -46.21 -15.68 -28.25
N GLY A 105 -44.95 -15.35 -27.96
CA GLY A 105 -44.55 -14.67 -26.73
C GLY A 105 -43.74 -13.41 -27.08
N ARG A 106 -43.47 -12.59 -26.07
CA ARG A 106 -42.74 -11.35 -26.21
C ARG A 106 -41.47 -11.39 -25.35
N ASP A 107 -40.34 -11.03 -25.93
CA ASP A 107 -39.15 -10.65 -25.17
C ASP A 107 -39.10 -9.12 -24.98
N TYR A 108 -38.01 -8.58 -24.44
CA TYR A 108 -37.81 -7.15 -24.21
C TYR A 108 -38.30 -6.19 -25.30
N SER A 109 -38.26 -6.58 -26.57
CA SER A 109 -38.53 -5.66 -27.68
C SER A 109 -39.42 -6.24 -28.76
N ASN A 110 -39.45 -7.56 -28.92
CA ASN A 110 -40.10 -8.19 -30.07
C ASN A 110 -41.02 -9.33 -29.65
N TRP A 111 -42.12 -9.46 -30.39
CA TRP A 111 -42.90 -10.69 -30.38
C TRP A 111 -42.27 -11.71 -31.30
N GLN A 112 -42.34 -12.97 -30.89
CA GLN A 112 -41.79 -14.07 -31.65
C GLN A 112 -42.61 -15.35 -31.51
N TRP A 113 -42.46 -16.22 -32.50
CA TRP A 113 -43.05 -17.55 -32.49
C TRP A 113 -42.41 -18.43 -31.41
N LEU A 114 -43.26 -19.08 -30.59
CA LEU A 114 -42.85 -20.05 -29.59
C LEU A 114 -42.49 -21.40 -30.24
N GLN A 115 -41.32 -21.46 -30.87
CA GLN A 115 -40.86 -22.62 -31.63
C GLN A 115 -40.86 -23.92 -30.81
N ARG A 116 -40.34 -23.87 -29.57
CA ARG A 116 -40.26 -25.04 -28.67
C ARG A 116 -41.63 -25.55 -28.22
N LEU A 117 -42.64 -24.69 -28.19
CA LEU A 117 -44.02 -25.07 -27.86
C LEU A 117 -44.72 -25.73 -29.06
N GLN A 118 -44.32 -25.38 -30.29
CA GLN A 118 -45.06 -25.75 -31.49
C GLN A 118 -45.30 -27.25 -31.64
N PRO A 119 -44.31 -28.16 -31.45
CA PRO A 119 -44.56 -29.59 -31.62
C PRO A 119 -45.62 -30.14 -30.66
N ARG A 120 -45.76 -29.55 -29.46
CA ARG A 120 -46.82 -29.91 -28.50
C ARG A 120 -48.19 -29.43 -28.98
N LEU A 121 -48.26 -28.23 -29.54
CA LEU A 121 -49.47 -27.65 -30.11
C LEU A 121 -49.93 -28.42 -31.36
N ASP A 122 -49.00 -28.85 -32.21
CA ASP A 122 -49.28 -29.65 -33.41
C ASP A 122 -49.87 -31.02 -33.07
N ARG A 123 -49.48 -31.61 -31.94
CA ARG A 123 -50.11 -32.83 -31.41
C ARG A 123 -51.45 -32.54 -30.73
N LEU A 124 -51.55 -31.42 -30.02
CA LEU A 124 -52.74 -31.04 -29.27
C LEU A 124 -53.92 -30.76 -30.21
N ALA A 125 -53.75 -29.88 -31.20
CA ALA A 125 -54.83 -29.39 -32.06
C ALA A 125 -55.71 -30.50 -32.69
N PRO A 126 -55.15 -31.53 -33.36
CA PRO A 126 -55.95 -32.61 -33.95
C PRO A 126 -56.53 -33.59 -32.91
N SER A 127 -55.99 -33.62 -31.68
CA SER A 127 -56.48 -34.49 -30.60
C SER A 127 -57.77 -33.98 -29.94
N LEU A 128 -58.13 -32.71 -30.17
CA LEU A 128 -59.26 -32.07 -29.52
C LEU A 128 -60.60 -32.57 -30.08
N LYS A 129 -61.43 -33.15 -29.21
CA LYS A 129 -62.80 -33.54 -29.57
C LYS A 129 -63.64 -32.35 -30.07
N HIS A 130 -63.42 -31.17 -29.48
CA HIS A 130 -64.05 -29.91 -29.86
C HIS A 130 -62.98 -28.83 -29.95
N PHE A 131 -62.75 -28.30 -31.14
CA PHE A 131 -61.75 -27.27 -31.40
C PHE A 131 -62.23 -25.89 -30.92
N THR A 132 -62.25 -25.71 -29.60
CA THR A 132 -62.73 -24.49 -28.91
C THR A 132 -61.71 -24.00 -27.90
N VAL A 133 -61.69 -22.69 -27.63
CA VAL A 133 -60.79 -22.06 -26.63
C VAL A 133 -60.89 -22.74 -25.26
N ALA A 134 -62.10 -23.11 -24.83
CA ALA A 134 -62.32 -23.74 -23.53
C ALA A 134 -61.64 -25.11 -23.40
N GLU A 135 -61.70 -25.94 -24.45
CA GLU A 135 -61.05 -27.26 -24.42
C GLU A 135 -59.52 -27.11 -24.56
N VAL A 136 -59.02 -26.17 -25.38
CA VAL A 136 -57.58 -25.86 -25.43
C VAL A 136 -57.07 -25.47 -24.04
N ARG A 137 -57.70 -24.48 -23.38
CA ARG A 137 -57.32 -24.03 -22.02
C ARG A 137 -57.34 -25.17 -21.00
N LYS A 138 -58.31 -26.07 -21.11
CA LYS A 138 -58.42 -27.23 -20.21
C LYS A 138 -57.27 -28.22 -20.39
N GLN A 139 -56.78 -28.43 -21.61
CA GLN A 139 -55.63 -29.28 -21.86
C GLN A 139 -54.33 -28.60 -21.42
N LEU A 140 -54.14 -27.32 -21.75
CA LEU A 140 -52.93 -26.57 -21.37
C LEU A 140 -52.74 -26.47 -19.85
N LYS A 141 -53.83 -26.34 -19.07
CA LYS A 141 -53.79 -26.36 -17.59
C LYS A 141 -53.20 -27.63 -16.97
N ARG A 142 -53.06 -28.71 -17.74
CA ARG A 142 -52.45 -29.97 -17.27
C ARG A 142 -50.94 -29.97 -17.45
N TRP A 143 -50.41 -29.09 -18.29
CA TRP A 143 -48.97 -28.94 -18.49
C TRP A 143 -48.39 -28.11 -17.35
N PRO A 144 -47.28 -28.56 -16.73
CA PRO A 144 -46.53 -27.71 -15.81
C PRO A 144 -46.06 -26.43 -16.50
N PRO A 145 -46.02 -25.30 -15.78
CA PRO A 145 -45.64 -24.02 -16.36
C PRO A 145 -44.20 -24.06 -16.88
N GLN A 146 -43.96 -23.49 -18.06
CA GLN A 146 -42.65 -23.41 -18.70
C GLN A 146 -42.51 -22.11 -19.48
N GLN A 147 -41.33 -21.49 -19.38
CA GLN A 147 -40.96 -20.40 -20.26
C GLN A 147 -40.60 -20.96 -21.65
N TYR A 148 -41.54 -20.86 -22.60
CA TYR A 148 -41.39 -21.40 -23.97
C TYR A 148 -40.67 -20.46 -24.94
N LEU A 149 -40.40 -19.21 -24.54
CA LEU A 149 -39.50 -18.32 -25.27
C LEU A 149 -38.06 -18.80 -25.21
N MET A 150 -37.69 -19.53 -24.15
CA MET A 150 -36.31 -19.98 -23.95
C MET A 150 -35.92 -21.07 -24.97
N THR A 151 -34.83 -20.80 -25.68
CA THR A 151 -34.16 -21.73 -26.60
C THR A 151 -32.82 -22.20 -26.01
N TYR A 152 -32.33 -23.35 -26.46
CA TYR A 152 -31.15 -24.01 -25.88
C TYR A 152 -30.23 -24.50 -26.98
N ASP A 153 -28.94 -24.64 -26.65
CA ASP A 153 -27.94 -25.20 -27.56
C ASP A 153 -28.18 -26.69 -27.79
N ILE A 154 -28.70 -27.02 -28.98
CA ILE A 154 -28.98 -28.40 -29.40
C ILE A 154 -27.73 -29.10 -29.94
N ASP A 155 -26.69 -28.35 -30.31
CA ASP A 155 -25.44 -28.89 -30.85
C ASP A 155 -24.48 -29.30 -29.74
N ALA A 156 -24.75 -28.90 -28.49
CA ALA A 156 -24.00 -29.27 -27.29
C ALA A 156 -24.05 -30.77 -26.92
N THR A 157 -24.86 -31.57 -27.60
CA THR A 157 -24.95 -33.02 -27.37
C THR A 157 -25.29 -33.75 -28.67
N ASP A 158 -24.78 -34.98 -28.81
CA ASP A 158 -25.17 -35.92 -29.87
C ASP A 158 -26.35 -36.83 -29.50
N ASP A 159 -26.84 -36.76 -28.27
CA ASP A 159 -27.96 -37.58 -27.82
C ASP A 159 -29.28 -37.09 -28.45
N ALA A 160 -29.86 -37.94 -29.31
CA ALA A 160 -31.08 -37.62 -30.05
C ALA A 160 -32.29 -37.34 -29.13
N ASN A 161 -32.38 -37.96 -27.96
CA ASN A 161 -33.50 -37.74 -27.06
C ASN A 161 -33.35 -36.40 -26.31
N ILE A 162 -32.13 -36.04 -25.91
CA ILE A 162 -31.86 -34.72 -25.32
C ILE A 162 -32.14 -33.62 -26.35
N ARG A 163 -31.65 -33.75 -27.59
CA ARG A 163 -31.97 -32.80 -28.69
C ARG A 163 -33.48 -32.65 -28.89
N ALA A 164 -34.21 -33.76 -28.98
CA ALA A 164 -35.66 -33.74 -29.13
C ALA A 164 -36.37 -33.09 -27.93
N LEU A 165 -35.86 -33.23 -26.71
CA LEU A 165 -36.41 -32.58 -25.52
C LEU A 165 -36.24 -31.06 -25.58
N LEU A 166 -35.02 -30.60 -25.89
CA LEU A 166 -34.68 -29.18 -25.95
C LEU A 166 -35.48 -28.45 -27.05
N GLN A 167 -35.79 -29.15 -28.15
CA GLN A 167 -36.66 -28.65 -29.23
C GLN A 167 -38.16 -28.79 -28.95
N GLY A 168 -38.56 -29.45 -27.85
CA GLY A 168 -39.97 -29.77 -27.55
C GLY A 168 -40.59 -30.86 -28.44
N ALA A 169 -39.77 -31.53 -29.26
CA ALA A 169 -40.16 -32.53 -30.25
C ALA A 169 -40.45 -33.93 -29.68
N LEU A 170 -40.11 -34.21 -28.42
CA LEU A 170 -40.46 -35.48 -27.78
C LEU A 170 -41.98 -35.74 -27.84
N GLU A 171 -42.36 -36.98 -28.15
CA GLU A 171 -43.77 -37.39 -28.29
C GLU A 171 -44.55 -37.39 -26.96
N SER A 172 -43.85 -37.32 -25.82
CA SER A 172 -44.44 -37.33 -24.49
C SER A 172 -44.37 -35.96 -23.81
N ASP A 173 -45.43 -35.63 -23.08
CA ASP A 173 -45.51 -34.41 -22.27
C ASP A 173 -44.72 -34.46 -20.96
N GLY A 174 -44.17 -35.63 -20.62
CA GLY A 174 -43.46 -35.88 -19.37
C GLY A 174 -44.41 -36.13 -18.19
N GLN A 175 -43.98 -36.99 -17.26
CA GLN A 175 -44.62 -37.20 -15.97
C GLN A 175 -43.98 -36.25 -14.94
N LEU A 176 -44.80 -35.40 -14.32
CA LEU A 176 -44.35 -34.57 -13.20
C LEU A 176 -43.95 -35.44 -12.01
N LEU A 177 -42.70 -35.29 -11.56
CA LEU A 177 -42.16 -36.00 -10.40
C LEU A 177 -42.46 -35.28 -9.07
N GLY A 178 -42.59 -33.95 -9.11
CA GLY A 178 -42.95 -33.14 -7.94
C GLY A 178 -42.46 -31.70 -8.06
N TYR A 179 -43.05 -30.83 -7.25
CA TYR A 179 -42.64 -29.43 -7.09
C TYR A 179 -41.84 -29.25 -5.81
N ARG A 180 -40.86 -28.34 -5.82
CA ARG A 180 -40.02 -28.00 -4.67
C ARG A 180 -39.88 -26.48 -4.51
N ASP A 181 -39.82 -26.00 -3.27
CA ASP A 181 -39.47 -24.60 -2.97
C ASP A 181 -37.96 -24.34 -3.07
N GLU A 182 -37.53 -23.10 -2.80
CA GLU A 182 -36.12 -22.67 -2.90
C GLU A 182 -35.22 -23.45 -1.93
N GLU A 183 -35.76 -23.90 -0.79
CA GLU A 183 -35.05 -24.78 0.15
C GLU A 183 -35.14 -26.28 -0.21
N GLY A 184 -35.70 -26.63 -1.36
CA GLY A 184 -35.81 -28.00 -1.88
C GLY A 184 -36.92 -28.85 -1.24
N ARG A 185 -37.78 -28.26 -0.41
CA ARG A 185 -38.89 -28.94 0.27
C ARG A 185 -40.06 -29.13 -0.68
N ALA A 186 -40.75 -30.26 -0.59
CA ALA A 186 -41.86 -30.58 -1.48
C ALA A 186 -43.06 -29.63 -1.27
N VAL A 187 -43.57 -29.06 -2.36
CA VAL A 187 -44.78 -28.22 -2.39
C VAL A 187 -45.84 -28.83 -3.32
N LYS A 188 -47.09 -28.40 -3.18
CA LYS A 188 -48.22 -29.01 -3.89
C LYS A 188 -48.60 -28.31 -5.20
N ARG A 189 -48.18 -27.06 -5.37
CA ARG A 189 -48.61 -26.23 -6.51
C ARG A 189 -47.43 -25.48 -7.11
N ALA A 190 -47.50 -25.18 -8.40
CA ALA A 190 -46.42 -24.55 -9.14
C ALA A 190 -46.15 -23.10 -8.69
N GLU A 191 -47.17 -22.38 -8.20
CA GLU A 191 -47.04 -21.00 -7.71
C GLU A 191 -46.19 -20.91 -6.42
N GLN A 192 -46.03 -22.03 -5.72
CA GLN A 192 -45.19 -22.15 -4.52
C GLN A 192 -43.81 -22.73 -4.84
N ALA A 193 -43.58 -23.13 -6.08
CA ALA A 193 -42.41 -23.88 -6.48
C ALA A 193 -41.33 -22.95 -7.01
N TYR A 194 -40.10 -23.22 -6.57
CA TYR A 194 -38.89 -22.73 -7.20
C TYR A 194 -38.43 -23.69 -8.30
N SER A 195 -38.63 -25.01 -8.13
CA SER A 195 -38.24 -26.00 -9.13
C SER A 195 -39.22 -27.16 -9.26
N TYR A 196 -39.15 -27.86 -10.39
CA TYR A 196 -39.81 -29.15 -10.59
C TYR A 196 -39.05 -30.02 -11.58
N ARG A 197 -39.45 -31.30 -11.67
CA ARG A 197 -38.82 -32.26 -12.59
C ARG A 197 -39.85 -33.03 -13.41
N LEU A 198 -39.54 -33.26 -14.68
CA LEU A 198 -40.30 -34.12 -15.58
C LEU A 198 -39.51 -35.39 -15.89
N LYS A 199 -40.19 -36.53 -15.88
CA LYS A 199 -39.69 -37.81 -16.39
C LYS A 199 -40.32 -38.12 -17.73
N TYR A 200 -39.51 -38.48 -18.71
CA TYR A 200 -39.98 -38.88 -20.03
C TYR A 200 -39.89 -40.40 -20.20
N PRO A 201 -40.79 -41.02 -20.97
CA PRO A 201 -40.83 -42.46 -21.20
C PRO A 201 -39.78 -42.93 -22.22
N VAL A 202 -38.61 -42.27 -22.25
CA VAL A 202 -37.44 -42.66 -23.03
C VAL A 202 -36.30 -42.96 -22.06
N SER A 203 -35.53 -44.01 -22.35
CA SER A 203 -34.51 -44.51 -21.43
C SER A 203 -33.33 -45.11 -22.16
N ILE A 204 -32.18 -45.08 -21.50
CA ILE A 204 -31.02 -45.90 -21.84
C ILE A 204 -30.92 -47.08 -20.86
N LYS A 205 -30.19 -48.12 -21.26
CA LYS A 205 -29.95 -49.30 -20.43
C LYS A 205 -28.47 -49.51 -20.18
N GLU A 206 -28.14 -49.77 -18.91
CA GLU A 206 -26.84 -50.25 -18.50
C GLU A 206 -27.03 -51.61 -17.81
N GLY A 207 -26.66 -52.69 -18.49
CA GLY A 207 -27.01 -54.04 -18.05
C GLY A 207 -28.53 -54.25 -17.99
N GLN A 208 -29.06 -54.57 -16.81
CA GLN A 208 -30.50 -54.74 -16.57
C GLN A 208 -31.20 -53.46 -16.05
N THR A 209 -30.43 -52.41 -15.73
CA THR A 209 -30.95 -51.19 -15.15
C THR A 209 -31.35 -50.20 -16.24
N ALA A 210 -32.54 -49.63 -16.15
CA ALA A 210 -33.00 -48.56 -17.04
C ALA A 210 -32.84 -47.19 -16.38
N PHE A 211 -32.39 -46.21 -17.16
CA PHE A 211 -32.23 -44.82 -16.76
C PHE A 211 -33.11 -43.97 -17.66
N PHE A 212 -34.10 -43.30 -17.09
CA PHE A 212 -35.08 -42.52 -17.83
C PHE A 212 -34.61 -41.08 -18.00
N LEU A 213 -34.91 -40.49 -19.16
CA LEU A 213 -34.63 -39.09 -19.39
C LEU A 213 -35.47 -38.23 -18.46
N THR A 214 -34.81 -37.30 -17.78
CA THR A 214 -35.42 -36.32 -16.90
C THR A 214 -34.98 -34.92 -17.29
N ALA A 215 -35.88 -33.96 -17.15
CA ALA A 215 -35.55 -32.54 -17.22
C ALA A 215 -35.93 -31.85 -15.92
N SER A 216 -35.01 -31.07 -15.39
CA SER A 216 -35.21 -30.22 -14.23
C SER A 216 -35.50 -28.80 -14.71
N PHE A 217 -36.46 -28.16 -14.04
CA PHE A 217 -36.91 -26.83 -14.33
C PHE A 217 -36.76 -25.97 -13.07
N GLU A 218 -36.20 -24.78 -13.21
CA GLU A 218 -36.08 -23.80 -12.13
C GLU A 218 -36.66 -22.47 -12.55
N ARG A 219 -37.26 -21.79 -11.58
CA ARG A 219 -37.83 -20.45 -11.70
C ARG A 219 -36.69 -19.45 -11.59
N LEU A 220 -36.27 -18.88 -12.72
CA LEU A 220 -35.16 -17.92 -12.80
C LEU A 220 -35.61 -16.67 -13.56
N SER A 221 -34.92 -15.56 -13.34
CA SER A 221 -35.01 -14.38 -14.20
C SER A 221 -34.07 -14.54 -15.40
N PHE A 222 -34.54 -14.21 -16.60
CA PHE A 222 -33.77 -14.30 -17.85
C PHE A 222 -33.35 -12.93 -18.42
N GLY A 223 -33.55 -11.86 -17.63
CA GLY A 223 -32.80 -10.61 -17.73
C GLY A 223 -33.41 -9.45 -16.92
N ILE A 224 -32.95 -8.23 -17.19
CA ILE A 224 -33.29 -7.04 -16.39
C ILE A 224 -34.77 -6.66 -16.54
N GLY A 225 -35.56 -6.89 -15.49
CA GLY A 225 -36.97 -6.48 -15.43
C GLY A 225 -37.97 -7.50 -15.96
N GLU A 226 -37.52 -8.69 -16.37
CA GLU A 226 -38.43 -9.80 -16.72
C GLU A 226 -38.87 -10.57 -15.48
N ALA A 227 -40.09 -11.07 -15.54
CA ALA A 227 -40.63 -11.93 -14.51
C ALA A 227 -39.92 -13.30 -14.52
N GLU A 228 -39.95 -13.98 -13.37
CA GLU A 228 -39.29 -15.27 -13.24
C GLU A 228 -40.15 -16.38 -13.86
N GLY A 229 -39.57 -17.15 -14.78
CA GLY A 229 -40.22 -18.26 -15.46
C GLY A 229 -39.49 -19.58 -15.23
N PHE A 230 -40.19 -20.70 -15.37
CA PHE A 230 -39.59 -22.02 -15.26
C PHE A 230 -38.83 -22.40 -16.53
N MET A 231 -37.52 -22.50 -16.43
CA MET A 231 -36.62 -22.84 -17.54
C MET A 231 -35.92 -24.17 -17.29
N VAL A 232 -35.55 -24.86 -18.35
CA VAL A 232 -34.76 -26.10 -18.26
C VAL A 232 -33.38 -25.71 -17.76
N THR A 233 -33.00 -26.22 -16.60
CA THR A 233 -31.65 -26.00 -16.03
C THR A 233 -30.80 -27.26 -16.09
N GLU A 234 -31.42 -28.43 -16.24
CA GLU A 234 -30.69 -29.69 -16.37
C GLU A 234 -31.51 -30.70 -17.20
N VAL A 235 -30.82 -31.46 -18.04
CA VAL A 235 -31.36 -32.64 -18.71
C VAL A 235 -30.40 -33.80 -18.47
N ALA A 236 -30.90 -34.92 -17.94
CA ALA A 236 -30.09 -36.07 -17.58
C ALA A 236 -30.88 -37.38 -17.59
N TYR A 237 -30.20 -38.49 -17.81
CA TYR A 237 -30.76 -39.83 -17.62
C TYR A 237 -30.58 -40.32 -16.18
N GLN A 238 -31.68 -40.71 -15.55
CA GLN A 238 -31.74 -41.03 -14.12
C GLN A 238 -32.61 -42.26 -13.82
N ARG A 239 -32.22 -43.02 -12.81
CA ARG A 239 -33.04 -44.07 -12.19
C ARG A 239 -34.27 -43.52 -11.46
N ASP A 240 -35.32 -44.32 -11.44
CA ASP A 240 -36.57 -44.00 -10.74
C ASP A 240 -36.46 -44.05 -9.23
N ASP A 241 -35.58 -44.90 -8.70
CA ASP A 241 -35.49 -45.22 -7.28
C ASP A 241 -34.34 -44.49 -6.57
N ILE A 242 -33.51 -43.74 -7.32
CA ILE A 242 -32.35 -43.03 -6.77
C ILE A 242 -32.28 -41.63 -7.39
N GLU A 243 -32.50 -40.60 -6.57
CA GLU A 243 -32.29 -39.18 -6.93
C GLU A 243 -30.79 -38.79 -6.85
N GLY A 244 -30.42 -37.66 -7.46
CA GLY A 244 -29.06 -37.13 -7.48
C GLY A 244 -28.06 -37.94 -8.33
N GLU A 245 -26.77 -37.66 -8.17
CA GLU A 245 -25.69 -38.23 -8.99
C GLU A 245 -25.64 -39.76 -8.97
N ALA A 246 -25.89 -40.37 -7.80
CA ALA A 246 -25.85 -41.83 -7.65
C ALA A 246 -26.87 -42.57 -8.54
N GLY A 247 -27.91 -41.87 -9.01
CA GLY A 247 -28.93 -42.40 -9.91
C GLY A 247 -28.65 -42.14 -11.39
N ARG A 248 -27.55 -41.46 -11.76
CA ARG A 248 -27.29 -41.01 -13.14
C ARG A 248 -26.47 -42.03 -13.95
N SER A 249 -26.75 -42.10 -15.25
CA SER A 249 -25.92 -42.79 -16.26
C SER A 249 -26.21 -42.16 -17.61
N GLY A 250 -25.25 -42.09 -18.54
CA GLY A 250 -25.39 -41.39 -19.83
C GLY A 250 -25.08 -39.89 -19.76
N PRO A 251 -25.40 -39.15 -20.85
CA PRO A 251 -25.12 -37.72 -20.96
C PRO A 251 -26.02 -36.88 -20.06
N LEU A 252 -25.46 -35.76 -19.60
CA LEU A 252 -26.10 -34.72 -18.82
C LEU A 252 -25.70 -33.36 -19.41
N LEU A 253 -26.67 -32.47 -19.57
CA LEU A 253 -26.45 -31.06 -19.89
C LEU A 253 -27.06 -30.17 -18.79
N GLY A 254 -26.33 -29.15 -18.38
CA GLY A 254 -26.77 -28.08 -17.49
C GLY A 254 -26.84 -26.75 -18.25
N PHE A 255 -27.81 -25.90 -17.89
CA PHE A 255 -28.09 -24.65 -18.58
C PHE A 255 -28.32 -23.50 -17.59
N THR A 256 -28.08 -22.28 -18.06
CA THR A 256 -28.44 -21.04 -17.37
C THR A 256 -28.88 -19.98 -18.38
N PRO A 257 -29.74 -19.02 -17.99
CA PRO A 257 -29.98 -17.85 -18.81
C PRO A 257 -28.69 -17.02 -18.97
N THR A 258 -28.34 -16.63 -20.19
CA THR A 258 -27.15 -15.79 -20.47
C THR A 258 -27.50 -14.37 -20.92
N GLY A 259 -28.71 -13.91 -20.57
CA GLY A 259 -29.28 -12.64 -21.00
C GLY A 259 -30.13 -12.79 -22.27
N GLY A 260 -31.43 -12.59 -22.13
CA GLY A 260 -32.41 -12.78 -23.22
C GLY A 260 -33.00 -14.19 -23.23
N THR A 261 -33.45 -14.65 -24.41
CA THR A 261 -34.18 -15.91 -24.61
C THR A 261 -33.27 -17.11 -24.93
N TRP A 262 -32.00 -17.04 -24.52
CA TRP A 262 -31.00 -18.09 -24.71
C TRP A 262 -30.52 -18.73 -23.40
N GLY A 263 -30.68 -20.05 -23.32
CA GLY A 263 -30.18 -20.90 -22.25
C GLY A 263 -28.80 -21.46 -22.60
N GLY A 264 -27.74 -20.76 -22.18
CA GLY A 264 -26.37 -21.19 -22.41
C GLY A 264 -25.99 -22.42 -21.60
N VAL A 265 -25.22 -23.31 -22.21
CA VAL A 265 -24.70 -24.52 -21.54
C VAL A 265 -23.69 -24.12 -20.47
N THR A 266 -23.87 -24.63 -19.25
CA THR A 266 -22.94 -24.43 -18.13
C THR A 266 -22.19 -25.70 -17.75
N LEU A 267 -22.75 -26.86 -18.13
CA LEU A 267 -22.20 -28.17 -17.83
C LEU A 267 -22.54 -29.15 -18.95
N SER A 268 -21.56 -29.92 -19.38
CA SER A 268 -21.74 -31.15 -20.15
C SER A 268 -20.99 -32.26 -19.42
N ALA A 269 -21.64 -33.38 -19.17
CA ALA A 269 -21.05 -34.48 -18.41
C ALA A 269 -21.59 -35.83 -18.88
N TYR A 270 -20.79 -36.87 -18.72
CA TYR A 270 -21.23 -38.24 -18.90
C TYR A 270 -21.07 -39.03 -17.60
N TYR A 271 -22.11 -39.78 -17.24
CA TYR A 271 -22.14 -40.65 -16.07
C TYR A 271 -22.18 -42.11 -16.46
N GLN A 272 -21.60 -42.98 -15.64
CA GLN A 272 -21.77 -44.41 -15.72
C GLN A 272 -21.93 -44.97 -14.30
N GLY A 273 -23.04 -45.68 -14.04
CA GLY A 273 -23.32 -46.25 -12.71
C GLY A 273 -23.24 -45.25 -11.55
N GLY A 274 -23.68 -44.01 -11.76
CA GLY A 274 -23.68 -42.94 -10.76
C GLY A 274 -22.34 -42.24 -10.53
N LYS A 275 -21.34 -42.47 -11.38
CA LYS A 275 -20.03 -41.81 -11.33
C LYS A 275 -19.72 -41.14 -12.66
N LEU A 276 -19.00 -40.02 -12.63
CA LEU A 276 -18.48 -39.41 -13.86
C LEU A 276 -17.59 -40.39 -14.62
N HIS A 277 -17.82 -40.52 -15.92
CA HIS A 277 -17.14 -41.46 -16.80
C HIS A 277 -17.20 -40.95 -18.25
N GLY A 278 -16.07 -40.74 -18.90
CA GLY A 278 -16.00 -40.06 -20.20
C GLY A 278 -16.01 -38.54 -20.07
N SER A 279 -16.45 -37.87 -21.12
CA SER A 279 -16.24 -36.43 -21.28
C SER A 279 -17.02 -35.58 -20.30
N TRP A 280 -16.37 -34.53 -19.84
CA TRP A 280 -16.90 -33.53 -18.92
C TRP A 280 -16.36 -32.15 -19.30
N ALA A 281 -17.23 -31.15 -19.28
CA ALA A 281 -16.86 -29.76 -19.50
C ALA A 281 -17.78 -28.84 -18.71
N SER A 282 -17.21 -27.79 -18.13
CA SER A 282 -17.94 -26.70 -17.49
C SER A 282 -17.64 -25.40 -18.19
N TYR A 283 -18.63 -24.52 -18.24
CA TYR A 283 -18.58 -23.28 -19.01
C TYR A 283 -18.99 -22.09 -18.14
N SER A 284 -18.35 -20.94 -18.38
CA SER A 284 -18.66 -19.69 -17.71
C SER A 284 -20.03 -19.20 -18.16
N PRO A 285 -20.97 -18.95 -17.22
CA PRO A 285 -22.30 -18.45 -17.55
C PRO A 285 -22.28 -17.03 -18.13
N ARG A 286 -21.15 -16.31 -18.01
CA ARG A 286 -21.01 -14.92 -18.47
C ARG A 286 -20.68 -14.80 -19.96
N ASN A 287 -19.95 -15.77 -20.51
CA ASN A 287 -19.39 -15.66 -21.86
C ASN A 287 -19.27 -17.01 -22.60
N GLY A 288 -19.72 -18.12 -22.00
CA GLY A 288 -19.68 -19.46 -22.61
C GLY A 288 -18.28 -20.08 -22.73
N ARG A 289 -17.23 -19.43 -22.20
CA ARG A 289 -15.86 -19.96 -22.24
C ARG A 289 -15.70 -21.17 -21.31
N ILE A 290 -14.84 -22.12 -21.68
CA ILE A 290 -14.54 -23.30 -20.86
C ILE A 290 -13.89 -22.85 -19.55
N ASN A 291 -14.43 -23.28 -18.42
CA ASN A 291 -13.76 -23.15 -17.11
C ASN A 291 -12.84 -24.35 -16.88
N ALA A 292 -13.32 -25.55 -17.19
CA ALA A 292 -12.51 -26.76 -17.17
C ALA A 292 -13.14 -27.82 -18.06
N ALA A 293 -12.32 -28.66 -18.69
CA ALA A 293 -12.78 -29.76 -19.52
C ALA A 293 -11.77 -30.91 -19.52
N GLY A 294 -12.27 -32.14 -19.65
CA GLY A 294 -11.47 -33.35 -19.77
C GLY A 294 -12.32 -34.61 -19.57
N ASP A 295 -11.66 -35.75 -19.45
CA ASP A 295 -12.34 -37.02 -19.25
C ASP A 295 -12.26 -37.49 -17.79
N TYR A 296 -13.32 -38.18 -17.35
CA TYR A 296 -13.34 -38.93 -16.10
C TYR A 296 -13.28 -40.44 -16.36
N LYS A 297 -12.70 -41.18 -15.42
CA LYS A 297 -12.79 -42.63 -15.34
C LYS A 297 -13.18 -43.03 -13.92
N ASN A 298 -14.38 -43.57 -13.76
CA ASN A 298 -14.92 -44.01 -12.47
C ASN A 298 -14.91 -42.93 -11.37
N GLY A 299 -15.21 -41.68 -11.76
CA GLY A 299 -15.25 -40.53 -10.86
C GLY A 299 -13.91 -39.84 -10.62
N LEU A 300 -12.82 -40.27 -11.27
CA LEU A 300 -11.50 -39.64 -11.18
C LEU A 300 -11.11 -39.02 -12.53
N GLN A 301 -10.53 -37.82 -12.51
CA GLN A 301 -10.01 -37.16 -13.71
C GLN A 301 -8.93 -38.03 -14.36
N GLN A 302 -8.96 -38.12 -15.69
CA GLN A 302 -8.07 -38.97 -16.47
C GLN A 302 -7.74 -38.33 -17.81
N GLY A 303 -6.49 -38.49 -18.25
CA GLY A 303 -6.07 -38.06 -19.57
C GLY A 303 -5.84 -36.56 -19.63
N GLU A 304 -6.04 -35.96 -20.80
CA GLU A 304 -5.81 -34.54 -21.01
C GLU A 304 -6.92 -33.69 -20.41
N TRP A 305 -6.52 -32.61 -19.75
CA TRP A 305 -7.42 -31.65 -19.11
C TRP A 305 -7.01 -30.24 -19.45
N ILE A 306 -8.03 -29.38 -19.53
CA ILE A 306 -7.92 -27.93 -19.67
C ILE A 306 -8.56 -27.32 -18.42
N GLU A 307 -7.88 -26.36 -17.80
CA GLU A 307 -8.35 -25.62 -16.62
C GLU A 307 -8.07 -24.13 -16.79
N ALA A 308 -9.11 -23.32 -16.90
CA ALA A 308 -8.98 -21.87 -17.01
C ALA A 308 -8.64 -21.23 -15.66
N ASP A 309 -7.83 -20.17 -15.70
CA ASP A 309 -7.61 -19.27 -14.57
C ASP A 309 -8.51 -18.03 -14.64
N PHE A 310 -8.34 -17.12 -13.67
CA PHE A 310 -9.17 -15.91 -13.57
C PHE A 310 -8.84 -14.83 -14.61
N ASP A 311 -7.70 -14.95 -15.29
CA ASP A 311 -7.14 -13.94 -16.20
C ASP A 311 -7.40 -14.29 -17.68
N GLY A 312 -8.25 -15.28 -17.96
CA GLY A 312 -8.50 -15.73 -19.34
C GLY A 312 -7.35 -16.54 -19.92
N ARG A 313 -6.54 -17.18 -19.08
CA ARG A 313 -5.53 -18.15 -19.52
C ARG A 313 -6.00 -19.54 -19.14
N PHE A 314 -5.44 -20.57 -19.75
CA PHE A 314 -5.77 -21.94 -19.37
C PHE A 314 -4.54 -22.82 -19.29
N TRP A 315 -4.61 -23.76 -18.36
CA TRP A 315 -3.62 -24.78 -18.12
C TRP A 315 -4.05 -26.08 -18.81
N ARG A 316 -3.17 -26.63 -19.65
CA ARG A 316 -3.38 -27.90 -20.34
C ARG A 316 -2.37 -28.95 -19.90
N GLY A 317 -2.83 -30.08 -19.40
CA GLY A 317 -1.94 -31.15 -18.96
C GLY A 317 -2.64 -32.47 -18.71
N GLN A 318 -1.98 -33.38 -18.00
CA GLN A 318 -2.46 -34.75 -17.81
C GLN A 318 -2.91 -34.99 -16.37
N TYR A 319 -4.05 -35.63 -16.22
CA TYR A 319 -4.49 -36.28 -15.00
C TYR A 319 -4.31 -37.80 -15.07
N VAL A 320 -3.85 -38.38 -13.96
CA VAL A 320 -3.85 -39.83 -13.73
C VAL A 320 -4.46 -40.08 -12.36
N ASP A 321 -5.56 -40.84 -12.33
CA ASP A 321 -6.29 -41.18 -11.10
C ASP A 321 -6.64 -39.95 -10.23
N GLY A 322 -7.08 -38.86 -10.87
CA GLY A 322 -7.48 -37.63 -10.19
C GLY A 322 -6.31 -36.76 -9.70
N LYS A 323 -5.08 -37.03 -10.14
CA LYS A 323 -3.89 -36.21 -9.82
C LYS A 323 -3.21 -35.69 -11.06
N GLN A 324 -2.83 -34.41 -11.05
CA GLN A 324 -2.01 -33.80 -12.10
C GLN A 324 -0.65 -34.51 -12.20
N GLN A 325 -0.21 -34.79 -13.42
CA GLN A 325 1.06 -35.44 -13.72
C GLN A 325 1.77 -34.77 -14.89
N GLY A 326 3.10 -34.74 -14.83
CA GLY A 326 3.96 -34.30 -15.91
C GLY A 326 3.82 -32.81 -16.22
N LEU A 327 4.07 -32.46 -17.49
CA LEU A 327 4.08 -31.09 -17.96
C LEU A 327 2.66 -30.57 -18.18
N TRP A 328 2.37 -29.42 -17.57
CA TRP A 328 1.18 -28.61 -17.76
C TRP A 328 1.59 -27.31 -18.44
N LYS A 329 0.97 -26.97 -19.57
CA LYS A 329 1.27 -25.75 -20.34
C LYS A 329 0.27 -24.66 -19.99
N LEU A 330 0.75 -23.43 -19.87
CA LEU A 330 -0.10 -22.25 -19.74
C LEU A 330 -0.23 -21.58 -21.11
N GLU A 331 -1.46 -21.42 -21.57
CA GLU A 331 -1.81 -20.93 -22.91
C GLU A 331 -2.84 -19.79 -22.80
N SER A 332 -2.94 -18.92 -23.82
CA SER A 332 -3.91 -17.82 -23.86
C SER A 332 -5.24 -18.27 -24.50
N ASP A 333 -6.37 -17.78 -23.98
CA ASP A 333 -7.69 -17.99 -24.60
C ASP A 333 -7.93 -17.22 -25.91
N TYR A 334 -7.03 -16.29 -26.27
CA TYR A 334 -7.07 -15.58 -27.55
C TYR A 334 -6.29 -16.32 -28.65
N ASP A 335 -5.14 -16.90 -28.29
CA ASP A 335 -4.28 -17.67 -29.17
C ASP A 335 -3.72 -18.88 -28.43
N GLU A 336 -4.29 -20.05 -28.70
CA GLU A 336 -3.87 -21.31 -28.08
C GLU A 336 -2.44 -21.71 -28.44
N THR A 337 -1.86 -21.11 -29.49
CA THR A 337 -0.45 -21.33 -29.86
C THR A 337 0.52 -20.49 -29.02
N LEU A 338 0.01 -19.50 -28.29
CA LEU A 338 0.80 -18.65 -27.41
C LEU A 338 1.02 -19.32 -26.06
N SER A 339 2.21 -19.90 -25.89
CA SER A 339 2.65 -20.40 -24.58
C SER A 339 3.07 -19.24 -23.67
N LEU A 340 2.37 -19.10 -22.55
CA LEU A 340 2.64 -18.14 -21.49
C LEU A 340 3.43 -18.76 -20.32
N GLY A 341 3.78 -20.03 -20.41
CA GLY A 341 4.53 -20.74 -19.37
C GLY A 341 4.23 -22.23 -19.30
N PHE A 342 4.76 -22.86 -18.26
CA PHE A 342 4.51 -24.26 -17.95
C PHE A 342 4.77 -24.56 -16.46
N ALA A 343 4.23 -25.68 -16.00
CA ALA A 343 4.42 -26.21 -14.66
C ALA A 343 4.59 -27.73 -14.75
N ASN A 344 5.49 -28.30 -13.97
CA ASN A 344 5.60 -29.75 -13.84
C ASN A 344 4.93 -30.24 -12.56
N TYR A 345 4.16 -31.32 -12.67
CA TYR A 345 3.45 -31.94 -11.57
C TYR A 345 3.88 -33.40 -11.38
N LYS A 346 3.88 -33.84 -10.13
CA LYS A 346 4.03 -35.23 -9.71
C LYS A 346 3.03 -35.51 -8.60
N ASP A 347 2.12 -36.44 -8.85
CA ASP A 347 1.08 -36.84 -7.89
C ASP A 347 0.24 -35.67 -7.35
N GLY A 348 -0.06 -34.69 -8.21
CA GLY A 348 -0.84 -33.51 -7.87
C GLY A 348 -0.06 -32.41 -7.14
N LEU A 349 1.26 -32.54 -7.02
CA LEU A 349 2.15 -31.53 -6.43
C LEU A 349 3.06 -30.95 -7.51
N LEU A 350 3.27 -29.64 -7.50
CA LEU A 350 4.30 -28.99 -8.30
C LEU A 350 5.66 -29.61 -7.97
N HIS A 351 6.31 -30.18 -8.98
CA HIS A 351 7.55 -30.91 -8.84
C HIS A 351 8.31 -30.87 -10.16
N GLY A 352 9.45 -30.19 -10.18
CA GLY A 352 10.25 -29.91 -11.37
C GLY A 352 10.17 -28.45 -11.79
N GLU A 353 10.53 -28.18 -13.05
CA GLU A 353 10.63 -26.83 -13.60
C GLU A 353 9.26 -26.13 -13.69
N TYR A 354 9.27 -24.81 -13.50
CA TYR A 354 8.12 -23.93 -13.60
C TYR A 354 8.53 -22.63 -14.30
N GLU A 355 7.69 -22.14 -15.20
CA GLU A 355 7.85 -20.86 -15.87
C GLU A 355 6.51 -20.19 -16.08
N GLU A 356 6.46 -18.87 -15.90
CA GLU A 356 5.31 -18.05 -16.21
C GLU A 356 5.79 -16.69 -16.73
N LEU A 357 5.17 -16.23 -17.82
CA LEU A 357 5.46 -14.98 -18.50
C LEU A 357 4.38 -13.94 -18.16
N LEU A 358 4.80 -12.69 -18.00
CA LEU A 358 3.87 -11.56 -17.95
C LEU A 358 3.42 -11.24 -19.38
N ALA A 359 2.13 -11.38 -19.64
CA ALA A 359 1.52 -10.92 -20.89
C ALA A 359 0.95 -9.50 -20.73
N ASP A 360 1.16 -8.65 -21.72
CA ASP A 360 0.46 -7.37 -21.83
C ASP A 360 -0.84 -7.59 -22.61
N PHE A 361 -1.97 -7.44 -21.92
CA PHE A 361 -3.32 -7.57 -22.46
C PHE A 361 -3.89 -6.20 -22.81
N GLY A 362 -3.13 -5.39 -23.56
CA GLY A 362 -3.60 -4.08 -24.04
C GLY A 362 -4.99 -4.16 -24.66
N SER A 363 -5.81 -3.11 -24.51
CA SER A 363 -7.27 -3.13 -24.73
C SER A 363 -7.74 -3.69 -26.07
N ASP A 364 -6.87 -3.74 -27.08
CA ASP A 364 -7.17 -4.16 -28.44
C ASP A 364 -6.03 -4.99 -29.09
N ALA A 365 -5.08 -5.49 -28.30
CA ALA A 365 -3.89 -6.21 -28.80
C ALA A 365 -3.91 -7.70 -28.44
N GLU A 366 -3.44 -8.56 -29.35
CA GLU A 366 -3.10 -9.95 -29.03
C GLU A 366 -2.12 -9.96 -27.85
N PRO A 367 -2.32 -10.80 -26.82
CA PRO A 367 -1.43 -10.85 -25.67
C PRO A 367 -0.01 -11.14 -26.15
N THR A 368 0.93 -10.28 -25.78
CA THR A 368 2.35 -10.49 -26.11
C THR A 368 3.14 -10.73 -24.83
N PRO A 369 3.90 -11.83 -24.72
CA PRO A 369 4.77 -12.06 -23.58
C PRO A 369 5.84 -10.97 -23.51
N THR A 370 5.86 -10.21 -22.43
CA THR A 370 6.75 -9.05 -22.27
C THR A 370 8.01 -9.38 -21.48
N LYS A 371 7.90 -10.22 -20.45
CA LYS A 371 9.02 -10.63 -19.60
C LYS A 371 8.70 -11.92 -18.84
N ILE A 372 9.75 -12.61 -18.41
CA ILE A 372 9.63 -13.71 -17.43
C ILE A 372 9.12 -13.10 -16.11
N TRP A 373 7.97 -13.56 -15.65
CA TRP A 373 7.40 -13.20 -14.36
C TRP A 373 7.97 -14.09 -13.27
N LEU A 374 7.90 -15.41 -13.50
CA LEU A 374 8.40 -16.45 -12.61
C LEU A 374 9.15 -17.50 -13.40
N LYS A 375 10.31 -17.94 -12.90
CA LYS A 375 11.01 -19.10 -13.44
C LYS A 375 11.83 -19.78 -12.37
N GLY A 376 11.70 -21.08 -12.22
CA GLY A 376 12.50 -21.85 -11.26
C GLY A 376 12.06 -23.30 -11.23
N ALA A 377 12.21 -23.93 -10.06
CA ALA A 377 11.75 -25.29 -9.86
C ALA A 377 11.04 -25.46 -8.50
N TYR A 378 10.06 -26.35 -8.47
CA TYR A 378 9.42 -26.83 -7.26
C TYR A 378 9.90 -28.22 -6.89
N PHE A 379 9.90 -28.51 -5.60
CA PHE A 379 9.97 -29.85 -5.03
C PHE A 379 8.82 -29.99 -4.05
N ASP A 380 7.79 -30.75 -4.43
CA ASP A 380 6.57 -30.99 -3.65
C ASP A 380 5.92 -29.69 -3.14
N ASN A 381 5.52 -28.83 -4.09
CA ASN A 381 4.93 -27.49 -3.86
C ASN A 381 5.85 -26.46 -3.18
N LYS A 382 7.11 -26.80 -2.88
CA LYS A 382 8.07 -25.87 -2.29
C LYS A 382 9.08 -25.41 -3.32
N ARG A 383 9.33 -24.10 -3.41
CA ARG A 383 10.39 -23.57 -4.27
C ARG A 383 11.73 -24.18 -3.91
N HIS A 384 12.50 -24.58 -4.91
CA HIS A 384 13.81 -25.20 -4.74
C HIS A 384 14.76 -24.73 -5.85
N GLY A 385 16.02 -24.51 -5.48
CA GLY A 385 17.06 -24.07 -6.39
C GLY A 385 16.92 -22.58 -6.78
N PRO A 386 17.56 -22.17 -7.89
CA PRO A 386 17.53 -20.80 -8.36
C PRO A 386 16.17 -20.44 -8.98
N TRP A 387 15.76 -19.20 -8.76
CA TRP A 387 14.48 -18.62 -9.16
C TRP A 387 14.68 -17.22 -9.73
N ILE A 388 13.85 -16.87 -10.69
CA ILE A 388 13.64 -15.50 -11.18
C ILE A 388 12.23 -15.09 -10.76
N GLU A 389 12.11 -13.98 -10.04
CA GLU A 389 10.85 -13.46 -9.52
C GLU A 389 10.77 -11.95 -9.76
N ASP A 390 9.92 -11.54 -10.70
CA ASP A 390 9.82 -10.15 -11.16
C ASP A 390 11.18 -9.53 -11.52
N GLY A 391 12.01 -10.31 -12.21
CA GLY A 391 13.38 -9.92 -12.58
C GLY A 391 14.43 -10.03 -11.47
N ASN A 392 14.03 -10.26 -10.21
CA ASN A 392 14.96 -10.55 -9.12
C ASN A 392 15.48 -11.98 -9.22
N ARG A 393 16.72 -12.22 -8.81
CA ARG A 393 17.33 -13.57 -8.80
C ARG A 393 17.44 -14.06 -7.38
N VAL A 394 16.84 -15.20 -7.09
CA VAL A 394 16.67 -15.68 -5.73
C VAL A 394 16.96 -17.17 -5.68
N THR A 395 17.32 -17.70 -4.51
CA THR A 395 17.59 -19.14 -4.36
C THR A 395 16.82 -19.67 -3.16
N TYR A 396 16.18 -20.82 -3.33
CA TYR A 396 15.40 -21.48 -2.29
C TYR A 396 15.92 -22.88 -1.98
N ASP A 397 15.81 -23.27 -0.72
CA ASP A 397 15.90 -24.64 -0.26
C ASP A 397 14.65 -24.99 0.55
N HIS A 398 13.90 -26.00 0.09
CA HIS A 398 12.63 -26.42 0.70
C HIS A 398 11.65 -25.27 1.02
N GLY A 399 11.56 -24.27 0.13
CA GLY A 399 10.69 -23.11 0.26
C GLY A 399 11.25 -21.96 1.11
N LEU A 400 12.43 -22.11 1.72
CA LEU A 400 13.11 -21.06 2.48
C LEU A 400 14.22 -20.43 1.63
N LYS A 401 14.45 -19.12 1.79
CA LYS A 401 15.58 -18.45 1.12
C LYS A 401 16.89 -19.06 1.59
N ASP A 402 17.69 -19.58 0.67
CA ASP A 402 18.98 -20.19 0.98
C ASP A 402 19.92 -19.99 -0.22
N GLY A 403 21.04 -19.31 -0.02
CA GLY A 403 21.94 -18.85 -1.06
C GLY A 403 21.82 -17.35 -1.39
N LEU A 404 22.20 -16.97 -2.61
CA LEU A 404 22.28 -15.58 -3.03
C LEU A 404 20.91 -15.04 -3.49
N TRP A 405 20.53 -13.89 -2.94
CA TRP A 405 19.38 -13.08 -3.33
C TRP A 405 19.87 -11.78 -3.95
N VAL A 406 19.46 -11.49 -5.18
CA VAL A 406 19.79 -10.29 -5.94
C VAL A 406 18.51 -9.58 -6.31
N GLU A 407 18.34 -8.36 -5.82
CA GLU A 407 17.16 -7.52 -6.06
C GLU A 407 17.55 -6.08 -6.39
N MET A 408 16.62 -5.35 -7.01
CA MET A 408 16.80 -3.93 -7.29
C MET A 408 16.13 -3.07 -6.21
N ASP A 409 16.88 -2.14 -5.63
CA ASP A 409 16.42 -1.10 -4.70
C ASP A 409 16.62 0.27 -5.36
N GLY A 410 15.58 0.75 -6.03
CA GLY A 410 15.67 1.91 -6.92
C GLY A 410 16.67 1.68 -8.06
N GLU A 411 17.70 2.53 -8.17
CA GLU A 411 18.79 2.35 -9.15
C GLU A 411 19.95 1.48 -8.62
N SER A 412 19.84 0.90 -7.43
CA SER A 412 20.91 0.08 -6.82
C SER A 412 20.59 -1.41 -6.90
N GLU A 413 21.61 -2.23 -7.13
CA GLU A 413 21.51 -3.68 -6.99
C GLU A 413 21.91 -4.09 -5.57
N LEU A 414 21.05 -4.87 -4.90
CA LEU A 414 21.33 -5.43 -3.59
C LEU A 414 21.58 -6.94 -3.71
N ARG A 415 22.73 -7.38 -3.22
CA ARG A 415 23.12 -8.79 -3.11
C ARG A 415 23.13 -9.19 -1.65
N THR A 416 22.36 -10.19 -1.26
CA THR A 416 22.28 -10.67 0.12
C THR A 416 22.35 -12.18 0.16
N HIS A 417 23.26 -12.74 0.95
CA HIS A 417 23.30 -14.17 1.20
C HIS A 417 22.33 -14.54 2.33
N TYR A 418 21.57 -15.62 2.13
CA TYR A 418 20.66 -16.21 3.09
C TYR A 418 21.05 -17.65 3.39
N HIS A 419 20.66 -18.13 4.56
CA HIS A 419 20.67 -19.54 4.93
C HIS A 419 19.44 -19.82 5.79
N GLN A 420 18.62 -20.80 5.39
CA GLN A 420 17.39 -21.16 6.11
C GLN A 420 16.47 -19.96 6.43
N GLY A 421 16.30 -19.06 5.47
CA GLY A 421 15.45 -17.88 5.57
C GLY A 421 16.05 -16.67 6.28
N LYS A 422 17.24 -16.78 6.86
CA LYS A 422 17.93 -15.70 7.59
C LYS A 422 19.13 -15.18 6.82
N LYS A 423 19.45 -13.89 6.93
CA LYS A 423 20.67 -13.32 6.33
C LYS A 423 21.91 -13.98 6.97
N GLN A 424 22.80 -14.48 6.14
CA GLN A 424 23.98 -15.22 6.53
C GLN A 424 25.12 -14.96 5.54
N GLY A 425 26.23 -14.39 6.02
CA GLY A 425 27.36 -14.00 5.19
C GLY A 425 27.20 -12.59 4.60
N LEU A 426 27.67 -12.42 3.37
CA LEU A 426 27.87 -11.10 2.77
C LEU A 426 26.55 -10.45 2.32
N ARG A 427 26.44 -9.14 2.54
CA ARG A 427 25.45 -8.27 1.93
C ARG A 427 26.15 -7.10 1.26
N GLN A 428 25.82 -6.84 0.00
CA GLN A 428 26.42 -5.77 -0.79
C GLN A 428 25.36 -4.92 -1.46
N ARG A 429 25.59 -3.61 -1.52
CA ARG A 429 24.80 -2.68 -2.33
C ARG A 429 25.69 -2.04 -3.38
N LEU A 430 25.34 -2.20 -4.65
CA LEU A 430 26.02 -1.62 -5.79
C LEU A 430 25.14 -0.50 -6.37
N GLY A 431 25.69 0.69 -6.57
CA GLY A 431 24.95 1.80 -7.18
C GLY A 431 24.78 1.62 -8.70
N ARG A 432 24.10 2.57 -9.35
CA ARG A 432 23.82 2.55 -10.82
C ARG A 432 25.04 2.32 -11.71
N SER A 433 26.21 2.80 -11.29
CA SER A 433 27.47 2.64 -12.04
C SER A 433 28.17 1.30 -11.80
N GLY A 434 27.58 0.39 -11.01
CA GLY A 434 28.20 -0.85 -10.55
C GLY A 434 29.21 -0.68 -9.42
N LYS A 435 29.41 0.55 -8.91
CA LYS A 435 30.31 0.82 -7.78
C LYS A 435 29.72 0.32 -6.46
N LEU A 436 30.55 -0.35 -5.66
CA LEU A 436 30.18 -0.81 -4.33
C LEU A 436 29.96 0.40 -3.40
N LEU A 437 28.77 0.48 -2.78
CA LEU A 437 28.39 1.52 -1.82
C LEU A 437 28.40 1.01 -0.38
N LEU A 438 28.20 -0.30 -0.21
CA LEU A 438 28.05 -0.97 1.09
C LEU A 438 28.48 -2.43 0.99
N GLU A 439 29.19 -2.88 2.01
CA GLU A 439 29.49 -4.28 2.28
C GLU A 439 29.29 -4.54 3.78
N GLU A 440 28.46 -5.51 4.11
CA GLU A 440 28.11 -5.89 5.49
C GLU A 440 28.18 -7.41 5.61
N ASN A 441 28.55 -7.92 6.79
CA ASN A 441 28.49 -9.35 7.09
C ASN A 441 27.39 -9.61 8.11
N TYR A 442 26.64 -10.69 7.89
CA TYR A 442 25.52 -11.10 8.72
C TYR A 442 25.72 -12.52 9.26
N LEU A 443 25.23 -12.76 10.47
CA LEU A 443 25.08 -14.07 11.08
C LEU A 443 23.66 -14.14 11.64
N ALA A 444 22.81 -14.99 11.06
CA ALA A 444 21.41 -15.16 11.44
C ALA A 444 20.65 -13.82 11.66
N ASP A 445 20.62 -12.98 10.63
CA ASP A 445 19.99 -11.63 10.59
C ASP A 445 20.66 -10.52 11.39
N GLN A 446 21.72 -10.81 12.13
CA GLN A 446 22.48 -9.80 12.89
C GLN A 446 23.78 -9.43 12.18
N LEU A 447 24.17 -8.15 12.20
CA LEU A 447 25.48 -7.74 11.72
C LEU A 447 26.57 -8.42 12.57
N ASP A 448 27.48 -9.14 11.93
CA ASP A 448 28.54 -9.87 12.59
C ASP A 448 29.75 -9.93 11.65
N GLY A 449 30.88 -9.41 12.10
CA GLY A 449 32.06 -9.20 11.27
C GLY A 449 32.24 -7.75 10.82
N GLN A 450 33.06 -7.56 9.79
CA GLN A 450 33.43 -6.23 9.31
C GLN A 450 32.40 -5.68 8.32
N SER A 451 32.08 -4.38 8.44
CA SER A 451 31.27 -3.63 7.49
C SER A 451 32.05 -2.46 6.90
N ARG A 452 31.91 -2.25 5.59
CA ARG A 452 32.53 -1.18 4.82
C ARG A 452 31.48 -0.35 4.11
N TYR A 453 31.62 0.97 4.19
CA TYR A 453 30.76 1.93 3.51
C TYR A 453 31.62 2.78 2.60
N PHE A 454 31.12 3.10 1.42
CA PHE A 454 31.87 3.84 0.40
C PHE A 454 31.14 5.12 0.00
N TYR A 455 31.89 6.14 -0.42
CA TYR A 455 31.37 7.31 -1.12
C TYR A 455 30.92 6.95 -2.54
N ALA A 456 30.13 7.81 -3.19
CA ALA A 456 29.75 7.63 -4.59
C ALA A 456 30.97 7.61 -5.54
N SER A 457 32.08 8.25 -5.13
CA SER A 457 33.36 8.16 -5.82
C SER A 457 33.97 6.76 -5.82
N GLY A 458 33.61 5.92 -4.84
CA GLY A 458 34.16 4.57 -4.60
C GLY A 458 35.22 4.53 -3.49
N GLN A 459 35.57 5.67 -2.88
CA GLN A 459 36.50 5.71 -1.75
C GLN A 459 35.84 5.23 -0.46
N LEU A 460 36.63 4.60 0.42
CA LEU A 460 36.16 4.13 1.72
C LEU A 460 35.70 5.34 2.56
N LYS A 461 34.51 5.26 3.12
CA LYS A 461 33.87 6.28 3.97
C LYS A 461 33.88 5.87 5.43
N LYS A 462 33.57 4.60 5.70
CA LYS A 462 33.50 4.04 7.05
C LYS A 462 33.92 2.57 7.05
N LEU A 463 34.68 2.19 8.06
CA LEU A 463 35.00 0.82 8.42
C LEU A 463 34.51 0.59 9.86
N ALA A 464 33.78 -0.48 10.11
CA ALA A 464 33.32 -0.83 11.45
C ALA A 464 33.31 -2.35 11.62
N GLN A 465 33.50 -2.79 12.85
CA GLN A 465 33.41 -4.19 13.23
C GLN A 465 32.17 -4.39 14.12
N PHE A 466 31.42 -5.46 13.87
CA PHE A 466 30.21 -5.81 14.59
C PHE A 466 30.28 -7.22 15.17
N LYS A 467 29.57 -7.43 16.26
CA LYS A 467 29.34 -8.71 16.92
C LYS A 467 27.90 -8.73 17.44
N GLN A 468 27.10 -9.69 17.00
CA GLN A 468 25.68 -9.81 17.40
C GLN A 468 24.88 -8.49 17.21
N GLY A 469 25.16 -7.77 16.13
CA GLY A 469 24.52 -6.50 15.80
C GLY A 469 25.02 -5.28 16.57
N LYS A 470 26.03 -5.42 17.45
CA LYS A 470 26.65 -4.32 18.22
C LYS A 470 28.06 -4.03 17.74
N GLN A 471 28.49 -2.78 17.82
CA GLN A 471 29.86 -2.41 17.45
C GLN A 471 30.86 -2.99 18.44
N ASP A 472 31.89 -3.69 17.93
CA ASP A 472 32.91 -4.36 18.73
C ASP A 472 34.30 -4.14 18.10
N GLY A 473 35.05 -3.20 18.65
CA GLY A 473 36.35 -2.77 18.14
C GLY A 473 36.33 -1.39 17.49
N GLN A 474 37.30 -1.15 16.61
CA GLN A 474 37.52 0.14 15.98
C GLN A 474 36.49 0.47 14.91
N GLN A 475 35.92 1.66 15.01
CA GLN A 475 35.17 2.30 13.95
C GLN A 475 35.97 3.46 13.38
N LEU A 476 36.31 3.36 12.09
CA LEU A 476 37.07 4.36 11.36
C LEU A 476 36.15 5.07 10.38
N TYR A 477 36.26 6.39 10.32
CA TYR A 477 35.66 7.23 9.28
C TYR A 477 36.77 7.87 8.49
N PHE A 478 36.57 8.00 7.18
CA PHE A 478 37.53 8.60 6.27
C PHE A 478 36.88 9.77 5.55
N HIS A 479 37.68 10.79 5.26
CA HIS A 479 37.31 11.86 4.34
C HIS A 479 37.32 11.34 2.89
N GLU A 480 36.68 12.03 1.96
CA GLU A 480 36.65 11.62 0.54
C GLU A 480 38.01 11.74 -0.17
N ASN A 481 39.05 12.25 0.49
CA ASN A 481 40.44 12.19 0.00
C ASN A 481 41.21 10.95 0.52
N GLY A 482 40.53 10.06 1.25
CA GLY A 482 41.09 8.82 1.81
C GLY A 482 41.80 8.98 3.15
N GLN A 483 41.93 10.19 3.69
CA GLN A 483 42.53 10.40 5.01
C GLN A 483 41.55 10.05 6.13
N LEU A 484 42.08 9.55 7.25
CA LEU A 484 41.29 9.26 8.45
C LEU A 484 40.66 10.56 8.95
N SER A 485 39.36 10.54 9.22
CA SER A 485 38.55 11.66 9.73
C SER A 485 38.29 11.49 11.22
N SER A 486 37.91 10.27 11.64
CA SER A 486 37.75 9.96 13.05
C SER A 486 37.88 8.47 13.34
N LEU A 487 38.28 8.16 14.57
CA LEU A 487 38.36 6.81 15.13
C LEU A 487 37.57 6.79 16.43
N TYR A 488 36.78 5.74 16.61
CA TYR A 488 36.05 5.46 17.85
C TYR A 488 36.31 4.01 18.25
N ASP A 489 36.80 3.78 19.47
CA ASP A 489 36.90 2.44 20.05
C ASP A 489 35.60 2.07 20.77
N TYR A 490 34.90 1.07 20.24
CA TYR A 490 33.71 0.48 20.86
C TYR A 490 34.01 -0.88 21.45
N GLN A 491 33.25 -1.27 22.47
CA GLN A 491 33.24 -2.62 22.99
C GLN A 491 31.79 -3.13 23.04
N ALA A 492 31.56 -4.30 22.46
CA ALA A 492 30.32 -5.02 22.66
C ALA A 492 30.41 -5.83 23.97
N TYR A 493 29.39 -5.73 24.81
CA TYR A 493 29.28 -6.57 26.00
C TYR A 493 27.85 -7.07 26.19
N GLN A 494 27.74 -8.19 26.89
CA GLN A 494 26.47 -8.79 27.25
C GLN A 494 26.23 -8.59 28.75
N ASP A 495 25.06 -8.11 29.12
CA ASP A 495 24.68 -8.00 30.53
C ASP A 495 24.30 -9.37 31.14
N LYS A 496 23.98 -9.38 32.43
CA LYS A 496 23.61 -10.61 33.16
C LYS A 496 22.31 -11.23 32.67
N GLU A 497 21.45 -10.43 32.06
CA GLU A 497 20.17 -10.84 31.49
C GLU A 497 20.31 -11.31 30.02
N GLY A 498 21.53 -11.35 29.48
CA GLY A 498 21.81 -11.82 28.13
C GLY A 498 21.62 -10.76 27.03
N ARG A 499 21.39 -9.49 27.37
CA ARG A 499 21.20 -8.39 26.43
C ARG A 499 22.54 -7.80 26.00
N TRP A 500 22.70 -7.57 24.71
CA TRP A 500 23.90 -6.99 24.13
C TRP A 500 23.83 -5.45 24.10
N TYR A 501 24.92 -4.80 24.47
CA TYR A 501 25.12 -3.36 24.43
C TYR A 501 26.44 -3.01 23.74
N GLU A 502 26.53 -1.79 23.23
CA GLU A 502 27.78 -1.19 22.76
C GLU A 502 28.10 0.05 23.59
N ILE A 503 29.36 0.20 23.98
CA ILE A 503 29.86 1.33 24.76
C ILE A 503 31.19 1.81 24.19
N LEU A 504 31.46 3.11 24.33
CA LEU A 504 32.80 3.64 24.06
C LEU A 504 33.75 3.16 25.14
N GLN A 505 34.83 2.50 24.72
CA GLN A 505 35.86 1.94 25.58
C GLN A 505 37.21 2.06 24.88
N GLY A 506 38.03 3.02 25.31
CA GLY A 506 39.28 3.36 24.63
C GLY A 506 39.25 4.78 24.09
N GLN A 507 39.87 5.02 22.94
CA GLN A 507 40.09 6.38 22.46
C GLN A 507 39.12 6.82 21.37
N VAL A 508 38.82 8.11 21.38
CA VAL A 508 38.21 8.84 20.27
C VAL A 508 39.24 9.82 19.74
N LEU A 509 39.53 9.70 18.45
CA LEU A 509 40.45 10.57 17.72
C LEU A 509 39.69 11.28 16.60
N ARG A 510 39.99 12.56 16.37
CA ARG A 510 39.46 13.32 15.23
C ARG A 510 40.59 14.00 14.49
N TYR A 511 40.48 14.06 13.16
CA TYR A 511 41.49 14.59 12.26
C TYR A 511 40.89 15.56 11.25
N SER A 512 41.68 16.53 10.82
CA SER A 512 41.32 17.44 9.72
C SER A 512 41.35 16.73 8.36
N GLU A 513 40.83 17.39 7.33
CA GLU A 513 40.96 16.93 5.93
C GLU A 513 42.40 16.94 5.42
N GLN A 514 43.34 17.53 6.17
CA GLN A 514 44.79 17.51 5.87
C GLN A 514 45.53 16.45 6.72
N GLY A 515 44.81 15.67 7.53
CA GLY A 515 45.35 14.57 8.33
C GLY A 515 45.96 15.01 9.66
N GLN A 516 45.75 16.25 10.08
CA GLN A 516 46.23 16.74 11.38
C GLN A 516 45.28 16.34 12.50
N LEU A 517 45.83 15.87 13.62
CA LEU A 517 45.05 15.50 14.80
C LEU A 517 44.40 16.74 15.41
N LEU A 518 43.08 16.73 15.56
CA LEU A 518 42.28 17.83 16.11
C LEU A 518 41.80 17.55 17.54
N GLU A 519 41.61 16.28 17.89
CA GLU A 519 41.06 15.92 19.19
C GLU A 519 41.48 14.51 19.62
N VAL A 520 41.73 14.36 20.92
CA VAL A 520 41.96 13.08 21.60
C VAL A 520 41.14 13.04 22.89
N GLN A 521 40.30 12.03 23.04
CA GLN A 521 39.58 11.73 24.29
C GLN A 521 39.68 10.24 24.60
N GLN A 522 39.97 9.89 25.85
CA GLN A 522 39.86 8.51 26.33
C GLN A 522 38.50 8.30 27.02
N TYR A 523 37.89 7.14 26.84
CA TYR A 523 36.64 6.72 27.42
C TYR A 523 36.83 5.42 28.20
N ARG A 524 36.16 5.32 29.35
CA ARG A 524 36.02 4.12 30.15
C ARG A 524 34.57 3.99 30.56
N ASP A 525 33.95 2.85 30.26
CA ASP A 525 32.55 2.56 30.56
C ASP A 525 31.60 3.65 30.03
N ALA A 526 31.81 4.05 28.77
CA ALA A 526 31.10 5.13 28.08
C ALA A 526 31.28 6.54 28.66
N ARG A 527 32.18 6.75 29.62
CA ARG A 527 32.46 8.07 30.24
C ARG A 527 33.85 8.56 29.88
N ALA A 528 33.99 9.87 29.64
CA ALA A 528 35.29 10.48 29.41
C ALA A 528 36.20 10.32 30.65
N GLU A 529 37.42 9.85 30.44
CA GLU A 529 38.40 9.52 31.47
C GLU A 529 39.78 10.00 31.03
N GLY A 530 40.60 10.51 31.93
CA GLY A 530 41.96 10.94 31.63
C GLY A 530 42.04 12.24 30.81
N ARG A 531 43.16 12.44 30.11
CA ARG A 531 43.47 13.70 29.41
C ARG A 531 42.75 13.82 28.07
N TRP A 532 42.01 14.91 27.93
CA TRP A 532 41.46 15.42 26.69
C TRP A 532 42.36 16.48 26.08
N TYR A 533 42.64 16.36 24.80
CA TYR A 533 43.43 17.33 24.04
C TYR A 533 42.62 17.82 22.85
N ARG A 534 42.71 19.12 22.57
CA ARG A 534 42.19 19.74 21.37
C ARG A 534 43.27 20.57 20.70
N PHE A 535 43.40 20.41 19.39
CA PHE A 535 44.37 21.12 18.56
C PHE A 535 43.65 21.95 17.49
N ASP A 536 44.32 22.99 17.02
CA ASP A 536 43.87 23.80 15.90
C ASP A 536 44.12 23.12 14.55
N LYS A 537 43.75 23.79 13.45
CA LYS A 537 43.97 23.32 12.07
C LYS A 537 45.44 23.42 11.60
N GLN A 538 46.35 23.80 12.48
CA GLN A 538 47.79 23.83 12.25
C GLN A 538 48.51 22.79 13.13
N GLY A 539 47.79 22.05 13.97
CA GLY A 539 48.32 21.07 14.90
C GLY A 539 48.85 21.65 16.21
N GLN A 540 48.61 22.94 16.50
CA GLN A 540 48.97 23.54 17.79
C GLN A 540 47.93 23.19 18.85
N LEU A 541 48.38 22.83 20.05
CA LEU A 541 47.48 22.56 21.17
C LEU A 541 46.68 23.83 21.49
N GLU A 542 45.35 23.75 21.49
CA GLU A 542 44.43 24.83 21.87
C GLU A 542 43.96 24.66 23.31
N ARG A 543 43.62 23.42 23.70
CA ARG A 543 43.04 23.12 25.01
C ARG A 543 43.44 21.76 25.54
N LEU A 544 43.53 21.69 26.87
CA LEU A 544 43.75 20.49 27.66
C LEU A 544 42.75 20.47 28.82
N GLN A 545 42.13 19.31 29.07
CA GLN A 545 41.28 19.07 30.24
C GLN A 545 41.45 17.63 30.71
N ASN A 546 41.63 17.43 32.01
CA ASN A 546 41.53 16.10 32.60
C ASN A 546 40.06 15.77 32.91
N PHE A 547 39.61 14.55 32.64
CA PHE A 547 38.28 14.04 32.96
C PHE A 547 38.38 12.84 33.90
N SER A 548 37.37 12.68 34.76
CA SER A 548 37.16 11.51 35.60
C SER A 548 35.67 11.23 35.67
N GLN A 549 35.24 10.02 35.30
CA GLN A 549 33.82 9.64 35.28
C GLN A 549 32.93 10.61 34.47
N GLY A 550 33.47 11.16 33.37
CA GLY A 550 32.75 12.07 32.47
C GLY A 550 32.72 13.53 32.91
N LEU A 551 33.23 13.86 34.11
CA LEU A 551 33.31 15.23 34.62
C LEU A 551 34.74 15.75 34.57
N GLY A 552 34.92 17.05 34.35
CA GLY A 552 36.25 17.68 34.39
C GLY A 552 36.87 17.56 35.79
N GLN A 553 38.11 17.07 35.89
CA GLN A 553 38.82 16.81 37.14
C GLN A 553 40.32 17.08 37.00
N GLY A 554 40.86 18.04 37.74
CA GLY A 554 42.26 18.50 37.65
C GLY A 554 42.43 19.69 36.72
N MET A 555 43.63 19.83 36.14
CA MET A 555 44.00 21.02 35.37
C MET A 555 43.20 21.16 34.06
N GLN A 556 42.68 22.36 33.84
CA GLN A 556 42.17 22.84 32.58
C GLN A 556 43.10 23.94 32.07
N ALA A 557 43.60 23.82 30.85
CA ALA A 557 44.48 24.83 30.25
C ALA A 557 44.02 25.18 28.83
N SER A 558 44.18 26.46 28.48
CA SER A 558 44.06 26.97 27.12
C SER A 558 45.39 27.53 26.67
N PHE A 559 45.63 27.45 25.37
CA PHE A 559 46.88 27.82 24.74
C PHE A 559 46.60 28.81 23.61
N SER A 560 47.61 29.62 23.30
CA SER A 560 47.68 30.50 22.15
C SER A 560 48.95 30.15 21.36
N PRO A 561 49.17 30.74 20.17
CA PRO A 561 50.41 30.56 19.43
C PRO A 561 51.69 30.94 20.21
N HIS A 562 51.56 31.67 21.32
CA HIS A 562 52.67 32.11 22.17
C HIS A 562 52.85 31.27 23.45
N GLY A 563 52.12 30.16 23.60
CA GLY A 563 52.16 29.30 24.79
C GLY A 563 50.86 29.33 25.60
N ILE A 564 50.94 28.99 26.88
CA ILE A 564 49.76 28.92 27.76
C ILE A 564 49.09 30.29 27.88
N SER A 565 47.80 30.36 27.55
CA SER A 565 47.02 31.61 27.62
C SER A 565 46.17 31.67 28.88
N SER A 566 45.76 30.52 29.40
CA SER A 566 45.15 30.41 30.73
C SER A 566 45.23 28.99 31.28
N PHE A 567 45.17 28.86 32.60
CA PHE A 567 44.89 27.58 33.25
C PHE A 567 44.19 27.75 34.58
N ARG A 568 43.49 26.70 35.03
CA ARG A 568 42.80 26.63 36.31
C ARG A 568 42.61 25.17 36.74
N THR A 569 42.26 24.96 38.00
CA THR A 569 41.87 23.64 38.51
C THR A 569 40.35 23.47 38.43
N VAL A 570 39.89 22.29 38.02
CA VAL A 570 38.48 21.92 37.94
C VAL A 570 38.24 20.67 38.79
N GLU A 571 37.24 20.66 39.65
CA GLU A 571 36.82 19.47 40.39
C GLU A 571 35.34 19.19 40.13
N LYS A 572 35.01 17.94 39.75
CA LYS A 572 33.65 17.52 39.40
C LYS A 572 32.94 18.47 38.40
N GLY A 573 33.70 19.06 37.48
CA GLY A 573 33.22 20.00 36.46
C GLY A 573 33.17 21.47 36.91
N ILE A 574 33.50 21.79 38.15
CA ILE A 574 33.45 23.15 38.73
C ILE A 574 34.87 23.70 38.86
N SER A 575 35.12 24.94 38.45
CA SER A 575 36.45 25.58 38.63
C SER A 575 36.68 25.95 40.10
N ILE A 576 37.86 25.65 40.64
CA ILE A 576 38.22 25.92 42.03
C ILE A 576 39.66 26.44 42.17
N GLY A 577 39.93 27.21 43.23
CA GLY A 577 41.25 27.77 43.55
C GLY A 577 41.70 28.83 42.55
N ASP A 578 43.00 29.05 42.45
CA ASP A 578 43.57 30.03 41.53
C ASP A 578 43.50 29.56 40.07
N GLY A 579 43.02 30.43 39.20
CA GLY A 579 43.23 30.34 37.76
C GLY A 579 43.95 31.56 37.23
N TYR A 580 44.81 31.33 36.24
CA TYR A 580 45.75 32.29 35.71
C TYR A 580 45.44 32.56 34.25
N ARG A 581 45.61 33.81 33.82
CA ARG A 581 45.58 34.23 32.42
C ARG A 581 46.85 35.00 32.10
N PHE A 582 47.36 34.85 30.89
CA PHE A 582 48.61 35.45 30.44
C PHE A 582 48.39 36.36 29.23
N HIS A 583 49.17 37.44 29.17
CA HIS A 583 49.29 38.29 27.99
C HIS A 583 49.99 37.55 26.85
N ARG A 584 49.93 38.09 25.63
CA ARG A 584 50.59 37.49 24.45
C ARG A 584 52.11 37.39 24.60
N ASN A 585 52.71 38.25 25.42
CA ASN A 585 54.15 38.22 25.71
C ASN A 585 54.55 37.19 26.80
N GLY A 586 53.59 36.42 27.32
CA GLY A 586 53.81 35.40 28.34
C GLY A 586 53.82 35.92 29.78
N GLN A 587 53.71 37.23 30.01
CA GLN A 587 53.58 37.77 31.36
C GLN A 587 52.17 37.55 31.92
N LEU A 588 52.08 37.42 33.24
CA LEU A 588 50.82 37.24 33.94
C LEU A 588 49.90 38.43 33.68
N GLN A 589 48.65 38.17 33.28
CA GLN A 589 47.65 39.19 33.01
C GLN A 589 46.63 39.27 34.15
N GLU A 590 46.19 38.12 34.64
CA GLU A 590 45.11 38.03 35.62
C GLU A 590 45.24 36.75 36.44
N ILE A 591 45.06 36.85 37.75
CA ILE A 591 44.75 35.73 38.63
C ILE A 591 43.32 35.88 39.09
N ASN A 592 42.57 34.78 39.05
CA ASN A 592 41.17 34.68 39.39
C ASN A 592 41.01 33.55 40.41
N PHE A 593 40.48 33.85 41.59
CA PHE A 593 40.15 32.81 42.56
C PHE A 593 38.71 32.31 42.32
N TYR A 594 38.54 30.99 42.28
CA TYR A 594 37.28 30.30 42.02
C TYR A 594 36.86 29.42 43.21
N CYS A 595 35.55 29.32 43.45
CA CYS A 595 35.00 28.56 44.57
C CYS A 595 33.79 27.72 44.15
N ASP A 596 33.58 26.63 44.89
CA ASP A 596 32.39 25.81 44.83
C ASP A 596 31.44 26.18 45.98
N TYR A 597 30.43 27.00 45.71
CA TYR A 597 29.38 27.36 46.68
C TYR A 597 28.00 27.38 46.02
N ASP A 598 26.99 26.94 46.76
CA ASP A 598 25.59 27.13 46.40
C ASP A 598 25.22 28.63 46.46
N GLY A 599 24.72 29.18 45.34
CA GLY A 599 24.21 30.56 45.27
C GLY A 599 25.15 31.61 44.68
N ALA A 600 26.20 31.21 43.95
CA ALA A 600 27.04 32.16 43.20
C ALA A 600 26.21 33.08 42.28
N ALA A 601 26.45 34.39 42.37
CA ALA A 601 25.67 35.38 41.61
C ALA A 601 26.12 35.57 40.16
N THR A 602 27.27 35.00 39.79
CA THR A 602 27.86 35.13 38.45
C THR A 602 28.02 33.76 37.80
N SER A 603 27.87 33.69 36.48
CA SER A 603 27.99 32.45 35.69
C SER A 603 29.39 31.80 35.73
N ASN A 604 30.38 32.45 36.35
CA ASN A 604 31.79 32.08 36.24
C ASN A 604 32.43 31.66 37.58
N ASN A 605 31.64 31.54 38.67
CA ASN A 605 32.06 31.11 40.01
C ASN A 605 33.29 31.83 40.60
N LEU A 606 33.52 33.09 40.23
CA LEU A 606 34.57 33.93 40.80
C LEU A 606 34.23 34.31 42.25
N CYS A 607 35.20 34.24 43.15
CA CYS A 607 35.07 34.52 44.57
C CYS A 607 36.44 34.91 45.13
N GLY A 608 36.52 35.39 46.37
CA GLY A 608 37.81 35.65 47.03
C GLY A 608 38.50 36.88 46.44
N TRP A 609 39.29 36.71 45.38
CA TRP A 609 40.07 37.79 44.80
C TRP A 609 40.31 37.62 43.30
N GLN A 610 40.51 38.75 42.63
CA GLN A 610 40.96 38.84 41.26
C GLN A 610 42.09 39.88 41.20
N HIS A 611 43.22 39.54 40.61
CA HIS A 611 44.38 40.42 40.52
C HIS A 611 44.86 40.52 39.08
N SER A 612 44.85 41.71 38.49
CA SER A 612 45.31 41.96 37.13
C SER A 612 46.60 42.77 37.08
N PHE A 613 47.37 42.55 36.02
CA PHE A 613 48.70 43.12 35.81
C PHE A 613 48.83 43.68 34.40
N TYR A 614 49.70 44.68 34.25
CA TYR A 614 50.10 45.22 32.96
C TYR A 614 51.05 44.28 32.20
N GLU A 615 51.27 44.54 30.91
CA GLU A 615 52.17 43.75 30.05
C GLU A 615 53.66 43.84 30.44
N ASP A 616 54.03 44.72 31.37
CA ASP A 616 55.37 44.83 31.95
C ASP A 616 55.48 44.19 33.35
N GLY A 617 54.38 43.60 33.85
CA GLY A 617 54.32 42.85 35.09
C GLY A 617 53.98 43.71 36.31
N GLN A 618 53.79 45.01 36.14
CA GLN A 618 53.35 45.89 37.22
C GLN A 618 51.87 45.64 37.56
N ASP A 619 51.52 45.81 38.83
CA ASP A 619 50.13 45.69 39.30
C ASP A 619 49.23 46.66 38.54
N ALA A 620 48.11 46.16 38.00
CA ALA A 620 47.12 46.98 37.32
C ALA A 620 45.91 47.21 38.23
N CYS A 621 45.22 46.14 38.63
CA CYS A 621 44.11 46.25 39.57
C CYS A 621 43.92 45.01 40.44
N PHE A 622 43.56 45.19 41.70
CA PHE A 622 43.16 44.14 42.63
C PHE A 622 41.68 44.29 43.00
N ARG A 623 40.94 43.18 43.00
CA ARG A 623 39.55 43.06 43.44
C ARG A 623 39.45 42.02 44.53
N ARG A 624 38.72 42.32 45.60
CA ARG A 624 38.24 41.32 46.56
C ARG A 624 36.77 41.02 46.26
N LEU A 625 36.41 39.76 46.15
CA LEU A 625 35.07 39.29 45.81
C LEU A 625 34.52 38.43 46.95
N SER A 626 33.23 38.55 47.25
CA SER A 626 32.49 37.63 48.12
C SER A 626 31.24 37.16 47.38
N TYR A 627 31.07 35.85 47.21
CA TYR A 627 30.00 35.21 46.41
C TYR A 627 29.80 35.78 44.99
N GLY A 628 30.89 36.25 44.36
CA GLY A 628 30.88 36.89 43.04
C GLY A 628 30.56 38.38 43.02
N TYR A 629 30.34 39.00 44.18
CA TYR A 629 30.15 40.44 44.31
C TYR A 629 31.42 41.13 44.81
N GLU A 630 31.80 42.21 44.15
CA GLU A 630 32.97 43.03 44.51
C GLU A 630 32.81 43.66 45.89
N GLN A 631 33.82 43.49 46.75
CA GLN A 631 33.93 43.99 48.13
C GLN A 631 35.05 45.04 48.27
N GLU A 632 35.99 45.06 47.34
CA GLU A 632 37.10 46.02 47.28
C GLU A 632 37.62 46.05 45.85
N TYR A 633 38.05 47.22 45.38
CA TYR A 633 38.69 47.37 44.08
C TYR A 633 39.75 48.45 44.10
N ILE A 634 41.00 48.11 43.81
CA ILE A 634 42.14 49.02 43.79
C ILE A 634 42.79 48.95 42.41
N CYS A 635 43.18 50.08 41.84
CA CYS A 635 43.93 50.14 40.58
C CYS A 635 45.09 51.12 40.67
N TYR A 636 46.15 50.79 39.95
CA TYR A 636 47.40 51.52 39.85
C TYR A 636 47.67 51.95 38.40
N ASP A 637 48.52 52.96 38.20
CA ASP A 637 49.06 53.32 36.90
C ASP A 637 50.30 52.48 36.56
N ARG A 638 50.87 52.72 35.37
CA ARG A 638 52.08 52.04 34.89
C ARG A 638 53.36 52.40 35.63
N GLU A 639 53.29 53.27 36.62
CA GLU A 639 54.40 53.61 37.51
C GLU A 639 54.15 53.09 38.93
N GLY A 640 53.14 52.23 39.12
CA GLY A 640 52.77 51.64 40.41
C GLY A 640 52.07 52.62 41.36
N ARG A 641 51.62 53.77 40.88
CA ARG A 641 50.97 54.78 41.70
C ARG A 641 49.47 54.55 41.70
N LEU A 642 48.81 54.75 42.85
CA LEU A 642 47.35 54.62 42.93
C LEU A 642 46.68 55.51 41.88
N LEU A 643 45.71 54.93 41.16
CA LEU A 643 44.78 55.62 40.27
C LEU A 643 43.39 55.69 40.89
N LYS A 644 42.96 54.57 41.47
CA LYS A 644 41.60 54.40 41.95
C LYS A 644 41.54 53.38 43.09
N SER A 645 40.73 53.65 44.11
CA SER A 645 40.31 52.62 45.06
C SER A 645 38.82 52.70 45.35
N GLN A 646 38.20 51.58 45.69
CA GLN A 646 36.82 51.45 46.12
C GLN A 646 36.80 50.51 47.30
N GLU A 647 36.23 50.96 48.42
CA GLU A 647 36.13 50.18 49.65
C GLU A 647 34.77 50.37 50.32
N LEU A 648 34.34 49.37 51.09
CA LEU A 648 33.20 49.48 51.98
C LEU A 648 33.65 50.05 53.33
N THR A 649 33.06 51.16 53.74
CA THR A 649 33.30 51.75 55.06
C THR A 649 32.62 50.93 56.16
N ALA A 650 33.04 51.12 57.42
CA ALA A 650 32.41 50.49 58.59
C ALA A 650 30.91 50.79 58.76
N ALA A 651 30.38 51.80 58.06
CA ALA A 651 28.96 52.17 58.04
C ALA A 651 28.19 51.57 56.85
N ASN A 652 28.73 50.55 56.17
CA ASN A 652 28.15 49.90 54.99
C ASN A 652 27.88 50.86 53.81
N LYS A 653 28.72 51.88 53.64
CA LYS A 653 28.71 52.78 52.47
C LYS A 653 29.94 52.55 51.63
N MET A 654 29.78 52.51 50.30
CA MET A 654 30.92 52.37 49.39
C MET A 654 31.55 53.74 49.16
N VAL A 655 32.88 53.81 49.14
CA VAL A 655 33.60 55.04 48.86
C VAL A 655 34.57 54.78 47.72
N GLU A 656 34.50 55.60 46.67
CA GLU A 656 35.47 55.58 45.56
C GLU A 656 36.47 56.72 45.74
N ARG A 657 37.76 56.41 45.83
CA ARG A 657 38.84 57.41 45.81
C ARG A 657 39.55 57.37 44.47
N ARG A 658 39.90 58.55 43.97
CA ARG A 658 40.70 58.76 42.76
C ARG A 658 41.95 59.52 43.10
N TYR A 659 42.99 59.22 42.36
CA TYR A 659 44.34 59.68 42.60
C TYR A 659 44.92 60.20 41.27
N ILE A 660 45.73 61.26 41.34
CA ILE A 660 46.47 61.79 40.20
C ILE A 660 47.95 61.75 40.57
N ASN A 661 48.76 61.05 39.78
CA ASN A 661 50.19 60.82 40.06
C ASN A 661 50.44 60.23 41.46
N GLY A 662 49.58 59.31 41.92
CA GLY A 662 49.69 58.65 43.24
C GLY A 662 49.27 59.47 44.44
N LYS A 663 48.95 60.76 44.25
CA LYS A 663 48.42 61.60 45.32
C LYS A 663 46.91 61.53 45.30
N PHE A 664 46.30 61.43 46.48
CA PHE A 664 44.85 61.52 46.62
C PHE A 664 44.39 62.76 45.87
N HIS A 665 43.36 62.62 45.05
CA HIS A 665 42.82 63.70 44.25
C HIS A 665 41.39 63.99 44.65
N LYS A 666 40.54 62.96 44.70
CA LYS A 666 39.09 63.10 44.92
C LYS A 666 38.50 61.85 45.58
N GLU A 667 37.62 62.02 46.58
CA GLU A 667 36.80 60.95 47.17
C GLU A 667 35.32 61.17 46.84
N GLU A 668 34.66 60.12 46.36
CA GLU A 668 33.27 60.08 45.96
C GLU A 668 32.50 59.05 46.81
N PRO A 669 31.70 59.49 47.79
CA PRO A 669 30.86 58.58 48.56
C PRO A 669 29.70 58.03 47.72
N ARG A 670 29.38 56.74 47.89
CA ARG A 670 28.24 56.04 47.27
C ARG A 670 27.44 55.32 48.35
N ILE A 671 26.12 55.59 48.42
CA ILE A 671 25.30 55.14 49.56
C ILE A 671 24.34 54.00 49.18
N SER A 672 23.99 53.85 47.90
CA SER A 672 23.15 52.72 47.50
C SER A 672 23.99 51.45 47.36
N VAL A 673 23.69 50.42 48.13
CA VAL A 673 24.33 49.10 48.01
C VAL A 673 23.23 48.06 48.05
N TYR A 674 23.14 47.21 47.02
CA TYR A 674 22.24 46.07 47.09
C TYR A 674 22.90 45.03 48.00
N ASN A 675 22.22 44.63 49.07
CA ASN A 675 22.70 43.56 49.93
C ASN A 675 21.86 42.31 49.76
N ARG A 676 22.50 41.15 49.88
CA ARG A 676 21.85 39.85 49.81
C ARG A 676 22.37 38.98 50.95
N MET A 677 21.48 38.27 51.61
CA MET A 677 21.87 37.21 52.53
C MET A 677 22.19 35.96 51.71
N ILE A 678 23.43 35.49 51.79
CA ILE A 678 23.88 34.24 51.18
C ILE A 678 24.55 33.42 52.30
N ASN A 679 24.02 32.22 52.57
CA ASN A 679 24.52 31.33 53.63
C ASN A 679 24.69 31.99 55.01
N GLY A 680 23.80 32.94 55.36
CA GLY A 680 23.84 33.65 56.64
C GLY A 680 24.81 34.83 56.70
N GLU A 681 25.59 35.08 55.64
CA GLU A 681 26.46 36.25 55.50
C GLU A 681 25.76 37.35 54.70
N GLN A 682 25.91 38.60 55.14
CA GLN A 682 25.39 39.77 54.43
C GLN A 682 26.41 40.22 53.38
N VAL A 683 26.09 39.99 52.10
CA VAL A 683 26.98 40.31 50.97
C VAL A 683 26.48 41.56 50.27
N TYR A 684 27.39 42.49 49.95
CA TYR A 684 27.04 43.76 49.30
C TYR A 684 27.52 43.77 47.85
N ASN A 685 26.69 44.27 46.93
CA ASN A 685 27.00 44.43 45.51
C ASN A 685 27.12 45.92 45.15
N PHE A 686 28.32 46.35 44.74
CA PHE A 686 28.62 47.76 44.46
C PHE A 686 28.36 48.18 43.00
N ASN A 687 28.12 47.25 42.07
CA ASN A 687 27.82 47.58 40.67
C ASN A 687 26.50 48.36 40.51
N GLY A 688 25.59 48.24 41.47
CA GLY A 688 24.34 48.99 41.55
C GLY A 688 24.44 50.33 42.29
N ALA A 689 25.63 50.69 42.80
CA ALA A 689 25.76 51.80 43.72
C ALA A 689 25.60 53.17 43.06
N ARG A 690 24.52 53.87 43.43
CA ARG A 690 24.22 55.25 43.04
C ARG A 690 24.69 56.26 44.10
N PHE A 691 24.94 57.48 43.65
CA PHE A 691 25.13 58.62 44.52
C PHE A 691 23.84 58.88 45.31
N ASP A 692 23.94 58.97 46.63
CA ASP A 692 22.81 59.32 47.51
C ASP A 692 23.28 60.36 48.57
N GLY A 693 22.32 61.13 49.08
CA GLY A 693 22.40 62.56 49.38
C GLY A 693 23.57 63.06 50.24
N VAL A 694 24.12 64.18 49.76
CA VAL A 694 25.00 65.16 50.42
C VAL A 694 26.47 64.73 50.63
N VAL A 695 27.23 64.70 49.53
CA VAL A 695 28.62 65.23 49.31
C VAL A 695 29.16 64.60 48.01
N ILE A 696 29.57 65.41 47.02
CA ILE A 696 30.25 64.90 45.82
C ILE A 696 31.69 65.42 45.80
N GLY A 697 32.64 64.50 45.85
CA GLY A 697 34.04 64.77 45.52
C GLY A 697 34.77 65.60 46.55
N ILE A 698 35.27 65.01 47.64
CA ILE A 698 36.21 65.69 48.53
C ILE A 698 37.60 65.59 47.90
N TYR A 699 38.19 66.72 47.54
CA TYR A 699 39.55 66.80 47.07
C TYR A 699 40.55 66.75 48.22
N HIS A 700 41.78 66.34 47.92
CA HIS A 700 42.84 66.18 48.92
C HIS A 700 43.26 67.43 49.71
N ASP A 701 42.92 68.62 49.21
CA ASP A 701 43.17 69.91 49.86
C ASP A 701 41.96 70.39 50.66
N GLY A 702 41.00 69.49 50.93
CA GLY A 702 39.79 69.75 51.70
C GLY A 702 38.68 70.44 50.90
N ARG A 703 38.89 70.70 49.60
CA ARG A 703 37.85 71.27 48.72
C ARG A 703 36.78 70.23 48.40
N TYR A 704 35.57 70.66 48.07
CA TYR A 704 34.48 69.78 47.63
C TYR A 704 33.81 70.34 46.36
N GLU A 705 33.32 69.46 45.47
CA GLU A 705 32.88 69.87 44.13
C GLU A 705 31.45 70.44 44.09
N THR A 706 30.45 69.77 44.68
CA THR A 706 29.05 70.26 44.70
C THR A 706 28.19 69.52 45.75
N LEU A 707 27.24 70.24 46.36
CA LEU A 707 26.19 69.76 47.27
C LEU A 707 24.90 69.47 46.51
N TYR A 708 24.35 68.27 46.72
CA TYR A 708 23.04 67.84 46.23
C TYR A 708 22.20 67.28 47.39
N ARG A 709 20.91 67.65 47.46
CA ARG A 709 19.89 67.06 48.37
C ARG A 709 18.72 66.63 47.50
N ASP A 710 18.27 65.39 47.67
CA ASP A 710 17.15 64.79 46.94
C ASP A 710 17.22 64.99 45.41
N GLY A 711 18.42 64.85 44.84
CA GLY A 711 18.66 64.97 43.40
C GLY A 711 18.74 66.40 42.84
N LYS A 712 18.61 67.46 43.65
CA LYS A 712 18.78 68.87 43.21
C LYS A 712 20.11 69.46 43.69
N LYS A 713 20.77 70.21 42.80
CA LYS A 713 22.01 70.97 43.12
C LYS A 713 21.66 72.15 44.03
N ILE A 714 22.19 72.15 45.25
CA ILE A 714 21.89 73.18 46.25
C ILE A 714 22.98 74.27 46.28
N CYS A 715 24.26 73.88 46.15
CA CYS A 715 25.40 74.80 46.20
C CYS A 715 26.66 74.11 45.63
N GLY A 716 27.61 74.83 45.01
CA GLY A 716 28.87 74.23 44.56
C GLY A 716 29.87 75.26 44.04
N LYS A 717 31.16 75.02 44.30
CA LYS A 717 32.27 75.91 43.96
C LYS A 717 33.04 75.38 42.75
N GLN A 718 33.23 76.21 41.72
CA GLN A 718 34.10 75.88 40.59
C GLN A 718 35.50 76.45 40.80
N PHE A 719 36.51 75.59 40.73
CA PHE A 719 37.91 75.99 40.82
C PHE A 719 38.60 75.75 39.47
N ASP A 720 39.60 76.57 39.16
CA ASP A 720 40.48 76.37 38.03
C ASP A 720 41.52 75.25 38.31
N PRO A 721 42.26 74.77 37.28
CA PRO A 721 43.27 73.72 37.43
C PRO A 721 44.40 74.06 38.41
N GLN A 722 44.58 75.33 38.79
CA GLN A 722 45.56 75.80 39.76
C GLN A 722 45.00 75.91 41.18
N GLY A 723 43.73 75.57 41.39
CA GLY A 723 43.09 75.55 42.69
C GLY A 723 42.42 76.87 43.10
N LYS A 724 42.35 77.85 42.20
CA LYS A 724 41.74 79.16 42.48
C LYS A 724 40.24 79.14 42.16
N LEU A 725 39.43 79.79 43.00
CA LEU A 725 37.98 79.89 42.78
C LEU A 725 37.72 80.70 41.51
N LYS A 726 36.99 80.13 40.54
CA LYS A 726 36.56 80.88 39.36
C LYS A 726 35.51 81.90 39.78
N ALA A 727 35.84 83.18 39.67
CA ALA A 727 34.90 84.25 39.96
C ALA A 727 33.70 84.19 38.99
N GLY A 728 32.49 83.95 39.53
CA GLY A 728 31.26 84.26 38.81
C GLY A 728 30.11 83.25 38.82
N LYS A 729 30.21 82.02 39.39
CA LYS A 729 29.04 81.13 39.52
C LYS A 729 29.05 80.24 40.78
N ASP A 730 29.10 80.87 41.94
CA ASP A 730 28.59 80.29 43.20
C ASP A 730 27.17 80.84 43.41
N LYS A 731 26.13 80.16 42.90
CA LYS A 731 24.77 80.39 43.37
C LYS A 731 24.42 79.25 44.32
N CYS A 732 24.35 79.57 45.60
CA CYS A 732 23.81 78.70 46.62
C CYS A 732 22.37 79.15 46.85
N GLU A 733 21.41 78.27 46.56
CA GLU A 733 20.01 78.48 46.94
C GLU A 733 19.86 77.87 48.34
N PHE A 734 19.66 78.72 49.36
CA PHE A 734 19.35 78.28 50.72
C PHE A 734 17.85 78.02 50.87
#